data_AF-A0A7C8MTD7-F1
#
_entry.id   AF-A0A7C8MTD7-F1
#
_cell.length_a   1.000
_cell.length_b   1.000
_cell.length_c   1.000
_cell.angle_alpha   90.00
_cell.angle_beta   90.00
_cell.angle_gamma   90.00
#
_symmetry.space_group_name_H-M   'P 1'
#
loop_
_entity.id
_entity.type
_entity.pdbx_description
1 polymer ?
#
loop_
_entity_poly.entity_id
_entity_poly.type
_entity_poly.pdbx_seq_one_letter_code
_entity_poly.pdbx_strand_id
1 'polypeptide(L)'
;MRISQQQQRQASRGRPQTGRPATPPTPINHEYTLLDMDAGNSAKEQAAQLKRYRAGLLWSLVPRIPFLIRTLVFHILGVSETARYLDLETDMTLTILRSTLHSSKPGPVAKTQAMTLLDPGIKGNIWISKTASDVPSQKGAYATRLIGVPDIIPVEAEWTGYRAAAAKDEPLPDVPEEQKYEELMKECKNATTVLYFHGGAYYLCDPSTHRELAGRLAKHMGGRVYSVRYRLAPQNPFPSALLDALVSYFTLLYPPPGSIHEAVSPKDIVLGGDSAGGNLTLALTQTILQLRRQNTKISWFGVKRAVPLPAGVMVLSPWLDIVQSMPSWSTNSKWDYLPTPERVERDQPPPDDVWPAKPPRKHMYVADALRLHPLVSLQLNQSWEGIPPTWVCCGWECLADEDKYLVSKLRADGATVIFEEYEAMPHVWAVVLPKVAQTERCIEGMAKFITATRKEPEKIKSGYTYIKAKTLEETEGDVENLTPYTEKDVFELTYRKAGRETPPAPSVGRPHGGDTAATMQRHRQVVRLIAATVRGYFEQSIPFRIMHGSTNSTRPAHLKSRAYFVDIGALKNVLEVDTSRRVALVEPNVPMDRLVESTLKHGLVPPVVMEFPGITAGGGFAGTAGESSSFKHGYFDQSVNAVEMVLPDGEVVVAKPGFRLRSENAGVSREELINTKLGEGEDPDKYADLFHGAAGAVGTLGITTLLELQLIEAKRYVRTTYRRTTTTAEAIRAVREECGKSGNDYVDGILFSEGHGVIVSGEMTNELPAGEKVQTFSNPWDPWFYMHVRNITRGLPSSISTASSSTTPQGTVTEYIPLAEYLFRYDRGGFWVGQAAFDYFRPVRFSRFFRWFLDDFLHTRMLYRALHASGESARFFVQDLGIPYDTAEEFIKYTTKSLDIWPLWLCPLKTPKGPSFHPHVRGANKTDTEMLNIGVWGWGPKDKADFVRANRALEAKVNELGGMKWLYAHTYYSEPEFWDSFGGRAAYEALRVKYRATSLPSVYDKVKVRDDAAANQGWKPFVKSLWPVGGLYGIWKGIQSKDYMLHRHATWRWRPGSDKEKTA
;
A
#
# COMPACT_ATOMS: atom_id res chain seq x y z
N MET A 1 -34.72 -12.32 -67.73
CA MET A 1 -34.91 -13.78 -67.65
C MET A 1 -35.45 -14.12 -66.27
N ARG A 2 -36.54 -14.91 -66.17
CA ARG A 2 -37.17 -15.51 -64.96
C ARG A 2 -37.27 -14.59 -63.70
N ILE A 3 -38.36 -13.87 -63.43
CA ILE A 3 -39.67 -14.36 -62.91
C ILE A 3 -39.43 -15.18 -61.62
N SER A 4 -39.49 -14.65 -60.38
CA SER A 4 -40.55 -13.97 -59.57
C SER A 4 -41.26 -14.90 -58.58
N GLN A 5 -42.07 -14.34 -57.66
CA GLN A 5 -43.07 -14.99 -56.77
C GLN A 5 -42.52 -15.64 -55.48
N GLN A 6 -42.91 -15.17 -54.28
CA GLN A 6 -44.21 -15.21 -53.54
C GLN A 6 -44.25 -16.42 -52.57
N GLN A 7 -44.23 -16.18 -51.25
CA GLN A 7 -45.38 -15.96 -50.34
C GLN A 7 -45.97 -17.24 -49.70
N GLN A 8 -46.02 -17.19 -48.37
CA GLN A 8 -47.15 -17.59 -47.50
C GLN A 8 -47.45 -19.07 -47.15
N ARG A 9 -47.96 -19.21 -45.90
CA ARG A 9 -48.80 -20.31 -45.31
C ARG A 9 -48.07 -21.62 -44.98
N GLN A 10 -48.53 -22.51 -44.08
CA GLN A 10 -49.48 -22.56 -42.93
C GLN A 10 -49.18 -23.90 -42.18
N ALA A 11 -49.49 -24.20 -40.91
CA ALA A 11 -50.03 -23.48 -39.74
C ALA A 11 -49.80 -24.35 -38.45
N SER A 12 -50.35 -23.93 -37.29
CA SER A 12 -50.53 -24.71 -36.03
C SER A 12 -49.27 -25.03 -35.19
N ARG A 13 -49.28 -25.14 -33.85
CA ARG A 13 -50.00 -24.52 -32.71
C ARG A 13 -49.65 -25.42 -31.49
N GLY A 14 -48.98 -24.90 -30.45
CA GLY A 14 -48.78 -25.65 -29.20
C GLY A 14 -47.50 -25.27 -28.43
N ARG A 15 -47.65 -24.60 -27.28
CA ARG A 15 -46.60 -24.37 -26.27
C ARG A 15 -46.51 -25.61 -25.34
N PRO A 16 -45.33 -25.95 -24.78
CA PRO A 16 -44.83 -25.27 -23.58
C PRO A 16 -43.33 -24.86 -23.65
N GLN A 17 -42.89 -24.15 -22.61
CA GLN A 17 -41.58 -23.49 -22.52
C GLN A 17 -40.41 -24.48 -22.31
N THR A 18 -39.34 -24.33 -23.09
CA THR A 18 -37.98 -24.76 -22.73
C THR A 18 -36.99 -23.66 -23.13
N GLY A 19 -36.08 -23.31 -22.21
CA GLY A 19 -35.14 -22.22 -22.42
C GLY A 19 -33.96 -22.60 -23.31
N ARG A 20 -33.41 -21.61 -24.04
CA ARG A 20 -32.09 -21.63 -24.67
C ARG A 20 -31.38 -20.28 -24.44
N PRO A 21 -30.05 -20.23 -24.56
CA PRO A 21 -29.21 -19.50 -23.60
C PRO A 21 -29.20 -17.99 -23.81
N ALA A 22 -28.94 -17.28 -22.72
CA ALA A 22 -28.62 -15.86 -22.77
C ALA A 22 -27.30 -15.65 -23.51
N THR A 23 -27.36 -15.03 -24.69
CA THR A 23 -26.20 -14.35 -25.28
C THR A 23 -25.72 -13.26 -24.33
N PRO A 24 -24.41 -13.13 -24.06
CA PRO A 24 -23.89 -12.06 -23.22
C PRO A 24 -24.19 -10.71 -23.88
N PRO A 25 -24.51 -9.65 -23.10
CA PRO A 25 -24.73 -8.33 -23.65
C PRO A 25 -23.43 -7.80 -24.26
N THR A 26 -23.46 -7.51 -25.56
CA THR A 26 -22.42 -6.74 -26.23
C THR A 26 -22.26 -5.40 -25.48
N PRO A 27 -21.05 -4.98 -25.10
CA PRO A 27 -20.87 -3.67 -24.49
C PRO A 27 -21.31 -2.60 -25.50
N ILE A 28 -22.25 -1.76 -25.07
CA ILE A 28 -22.67 -0.59 -25.84
C ILE A 28 -21.50 0.38 -25.82
N ASN A 29 -20.72 0.38 -26.90
CA ASN A 29 -19.88 1.52 -27.23
C ASN A 29 -20.82 2.69 -27.45
N HIS A 30 -20.84 3.65 -26.52
CA HIS A 30 -21.31 4.98 -26.84
C HIS A 30 -20.28 5.58 -27.81
N GLU A 31 -20.58 5.49 -29.11
CA GLU A 31 -19.91 6.30 -30.11
C GLU A 31 -20.09 7.77 -29.69
N TYR A 32 -18.98 8.47 -29.47
CA TYR A 32 -18.95 9.92 -29.54
C TYR A 32 -19.04 10.34 -31.01
N THR A 33 -20.15 9.96 -31.65
CA THR A 33 -20.52 10.51 -32.95
C THR A 33 -20.90 11.95 -32.72
N LEU A 34 -20.31 12.83 -33.53
CA LEU A 34 -20.58 14.26 -33.57
C LEU A 34 -22.08 14.54 -33.36
N LEU A 35 -22.39 15.32 -32.33
CA LEU A 35 -23.45 16.29 -32.52
C LEU A 35 -22.91 17.25 -33.59
N ASP A 36 -23.41 17.12 -34.81
CA ASP A 36 -23.43 18.21 -35.78
C ASP A 36 -24.22 19.35 -35.14
N MET A 37 -23.52 20.16 -34.34
CA MET A 37 -24.09 21.35 -33.73
C MET A 37 -24.14 22.42 -34.81
N ASP A 38 -25.31 22.57 -35.42
CA ASP A 38 -25.69 23.74 -36.21
C ASP A 38 -25.25 25.02 -35.47
N ALA A 39 -24.16 25.63 -35.95
CA ALA A 39 -23.47 26.71 -35.24
C ALA A 39 -24.36 27.96 -35.02
N GLY A 40 -25.46 28.07 -35.77
CA GLY A 40 -26.42 29.18 -35.66
C GLY A 40 -27.32 29.17 -34.42
N ASN A 41 -27.52 28.04 -33.73
CA ASN A 41 -28.47 27.95 -32.60
C ASN A 41 -27.81 27.97 -31.20
N SER A 42 -26.62 27.40 -31.03
CA SER A 42 -26.03 27.17 -29.70
C SER A 42 -25.70 28.46 -28.94
N ALA A 43 -25.19 29.50 -29.60
CA ALA A 43 -24.76 30.74 -28.95
C ALA A 43 -25.93 31.51 -28.31
N LYS A 44 -27.12 31.51 -28.93
CA LYS A 44 -28.33 32.11 -28.35
C LYS A 44 -28.84 31.32 -27.15
N GLU A 45 -28.78 29.99 -27.22
CA GLU A 45 -29.18 29.12 -26.11
C GLU A 45 -28.23 29.23 -24.92
N GLN A 46 -26.91 29.23 -25.14
CA GLN A 46 -25.90 29.48 -24.11
C GLN A 46 -26.06 30.87 -23.48
N ALA A 47 -26.27 31.92 -24.28
CA ALA A 47 -26.53 33.27 -23.76
C ALA A 47 -27.84 33.34 -22.94
N ALA A 48 -28.88 32.62 -23.35
CA ALA A 48 -30.13 32.52 -22.61
C ALA A 48 -29.98 31.73 -21.30
N GLN A 49 -29.21 30.63 -21.30
CA GLN A 49 -28.84 29.88 -20.10
C GLN A 49 -28.01 30.75 -19.15
N LEU A 50 -27.00 31.47 -19.64
CA LEU A 50 -26.16 32.38 -18.85
C LEU A 50 -26.99 33.51 -18.22
N LYS A 51 -27.98 34.06 -18.94
CA LYS A 51 -28.91 35.06 -18.41
C LYS A 51 -29.82 34.50 -17.32
N ARG A 52 -30.38 33.29 -17.51
CA ARG A 52 -31.17 32.58 -16.49
C ARG A 52 -30.30 32.23 -15.27
N TYR A 53 -29.06 31.82 -15.47
CA TYR A 53 -28.10 31.51 -14.42
C TYR A 53 -27.74 32.74 -13.59
N ARG A 54 -27.39 33.87 -14.22
CA ARG A 54 -27.11 35.14 -13.51
C ARG A 54 -28.28 35.59 -12.64
N ALA A 55 -29.52 35.46 -13.14
CA ALA A 55 -30.73 35.72 -12.35
C ALA A 55 -30.89 34.72 -11.18
N GLY A 56 -30.65 33.43 -11.41
CA GLY A 56 -30.68 32.40 -10.36
C GLY A 56 -29.61 32.58 -9.29
N LEU A 57 -28.40 33.03 -9.68
CA LEU A 57 -27.31 33.34 -8.75
C LEU A 57 -27.67 34.52 -7.84
N LEU A 58 -28.20 35.61 -8.40
CA LEU A 58 -28.75 36.73 -7.65
C LEU A 58 -29.81 36.29 -6.63
N TRP A 59 -30.78 35.46 -7.05
CA TRP A 59 -31.78 34.88 -6.14
C TRP A 59 -31.18 33.97 -5.06
N SER A 60 -30.10 33.24 -5.36
CA SER A 60 -29.41 32.37 -4.39
C SER A 60 -28.67 33.14 -3.28
N LEU A 61 -28.40 34.44 -3.48
CA LEU A 61 -27.80 35.32 -2.47
C LEU A 61 -28.83 35.88 -1.48
N VAL A 62 -30.12 35.91 -1.82
CA VAL A 62 -31.17 36.49 -0.95
C VAL A 62 -31.23 35.83 0.44
N PRO A 63 -31.18 34.49 0.60
CA PRO A 63 -31.14 33.84 1.93
C PRO A 63 -29.84 34.11 2.71
N ARG A 64 -28.82 34.69 2.07
CA ARG A 64 -27.46 34.87 2.61
C ARG A 64 -27.17 36.32 3.02
N ILE A 65 -28.10 37.24 2.75
CA ILE A 65 -28.02 38.66 3.14
C ILE A 65 -27.61 38.85 4.63
N PRO A 66 -28.14 38.09 5.62
CA PRO A 66 -27.70 38.25 7.01
C PRO A 66 -26.22 37.96 7.26
N PHE A 67 -25.63 37.00 6.54
CA PHE A 67 -24.19 36.71 6.62
C PHE A 67 -23.35 37.81 5.96
N LEU A 68 -23.80 38.34 4.80
CA LEU A 68 -23.12 39.43 4.11
C LEU A 68 -23.13 40.72 4.93
N ILE A 69 -24.27 41.06 5.55
CA ILE A 69 -24.37 42.19 6.49
C ILE A 69 -23.44 41.99 7.69
N ARG A 70 -23.36 40.78 8.24
CA ARG A 70 -22.45 40.46 9.35
C ARG A 70 -20.99 40.68 8.97
N THR A 71 -20.53 40.18 7.81
CA THR A 71 -19.16 40.42 7.33
C THR A 71 -18.90 41.92 7.19
N LEU A 72 -19.81 42.66 6.51
CA LEU A 72 -19.70 44.12 6.34
C LEU A 72 -19.51 44.85 7.67
N VAL A 73 -20.36 44.57 8.66
CA VAL A 73 -20.29 45.19 10.00
C VAL A 73 -19.00 44.80 10.73
N PHE A 74 -18.61 43.52 10.69
CA PHE A 74 -17.40 43.04 11.39
C PHE A 74 -16.11 43.56 10.76
N HIS A 75 -16.11 43.79 9.45
CA HIS A 75 -14.99 44.39 8.71
C HIS A 75 -14.86 45.89 9.03
N ILE A 76 -15.96 46.64 8.97
CA ILE A 76 -15.98 48.08 9.31
C ILE A 76 -15.56 48.33 10.76
N LEU A 77 -15.99 47.48 11.70
CA LEU A 77 -15.62 47.60 13.11
C LEU A 77 -14.20 47.08 13.43
N GLY A 78 -13.45 46.56 12.44
CA GLY A 78 -12.12 45.99 12.65
C GLY A 78 -12.09 44.74 13.55
N VAL A 79 -13.25 44.11 13.76
CA VAL A 79 -13.43 42.94 14.65
C VAL A 79 -12.99 41.65 13.96
N SER A 80 -13.08 41.58 12.62
CA SER A 80 -12.52 40.45 11.87
C SER A 80 -11.00 40.54 11.78
N GLU A 81 -10.31 39.44 12.06
CA GLU A 81 -8.87 39.30 11.85
C GLU A 81 -8.48 39.53 10.37
N THR A 82 -9.37 39.17 9.43
CA THR A 82 -9.16 39.36 7.98
C THR A 82 -9.10 40.82 7.56
N ALA A 83 -9.86 41.70 8.22
CA ALA A 83 -9.94 43.14 7.87
C ALA A 83 -8.62 43.90 8.07
N ARG A 84 -7.69 43.34 8.86
CA ARG A 84 -6.33 43.88 9.01
C ARG A 84 -5.55 43.80 7.69
N TYR A 85 -5.78 42.76 6.89
CA TYR A 85 -4.99 42.43 5.69
C TYR A 85 -5.76 42.63 4.38
N LEU A 86 -7.05 42.28 4.35
CA LEU A 86 -7.89 42.37 3.16
C LEU A 86 -8.67 43.69 3.14
N ASP A 87 -9.08 44.12 1.94
CA ASP A 87 -10.10 45.15 1.77
C ASP A 87 -11.52 44.54 1.82
N LEU A 88 -12.52 45.41 1.85
CA LEU A 88 -13.92 45.03 1.99
C LEU A 88 -14.47 44.29 0.76
N GLU A 89 -14.07 44.68 -0.46
CA GLU A 89 -14.53 44.03 -1.70
C GLU A 89 -14.04 42.58 -1.75
N THR A 90 -12.79 42.36 -1.33
CA THR A 90 -12.16 41.04 -1.22
C THR A 90 -12.82 40.17 -0.14
N ASP A 91 -13.00 40.69 1.08
CA ASP A 91 -13.59 39.94 2.21
C ASP A 91 -15.08 39.60 1.96
N MET A 92 -15.81 40.49 1.27
CA MET A 92 -17.16 40.22 0.76
C MET A 92 -17.15 39.15 -0.35
N THR A 93 -16.22 39.22 -1.32
CA THR A 93 -16.10 38.23 -2.41
C THR A 93 -15.81 36.85 -1.86
N LEU A 94 -14.89 36.73 -0.89
CA LEU A 94 -14.60 35.48 -0.19
C LEU A 94 -15.79 34.96 0.62
N THR A 95 -16.57 35.85 1.26
CA THR A 95 -17.80 35.45 1.94
C THR A 95 -18.83 34.88 0.96
N ILE A 96 -18.96 35.46 -0.24
CA ILE A 96 -19.84 34.94 -1.29
C ILE A 96 -19.37 33.56 -1.76
N LEU A 97 -18.08 33.40 -2.08
CA LEU A 97 -17.48 32.14 -2.56
C LEU A 97 -17.57 31.02 -1.52
N ARG A 98 -17.26 31.33 -0.25
CA ARG A 98 -17.53 30.41 0.87
C ARG A 98 -18.98 29.98 0.82
N SER A 99 -19.91 30.92 0.85
CA SER A 99 -21.34 30.60 0.91
C SER A 99 -21.85 29.72 -0.25
N THR A 100 -21.27 29.82 -1.46
CA THR A 100 -21.65 28.96 -2.61
C THR A 100 -21.09 27.55 -2.48
N LEU A 101 -19.81 27.40 -2.11
CA LEU A 101 -19.14 26.09 -1.97
C LEU A 101 -19.50 25.37 -0.67
N HIS A 102 -19.90 26.13 0.37
CA HIS A 102 -20.23 25.66 1.72
C HIS A 102 -21.76 25.46 1.90
N SER A 103 -22.44 24.92 0.88
CA SER A 103 -23.84 24.50 1.05
C SER A 103 -23.96 23.37 2.07
N SER A 104 -25.04 23.35 2.86
CA SER A 104 -25.38 22.21 3.73
C SER A 104 -26.11 21.07 2.99
N LYS A 105 -26.46 21.30 1.73
CA LYS A 105 -26.96 20.28 0.80
C LYS A 105 -26.26 20.46 -0.56
N PRO A 106 -25.25 19.65 -0.91
CA PRO A 106 -24.61 19.69 -2.21
C PRO A 106 -25.59 19.27 -3.32
N GLY A 107 -25.42 19.85 -4.51
CA GLY A 107 -26.19 19.47 -5.70
C GLY A 107 -25.52 18.33 -6.47
N PRO A 108 -26.21 17.77 -7.50
CA PRO A 108 -25.62 16.83 -8.44
C PRO A 108 -24.31 17.36 -9.05
N VAL A 109 -23.34 16.47 -9.27
CA VAL A 109 -22.04 16.81 -9.86
C VAL A 109 -22.23 17.29 -11.29
N ALA A 110 -22.97 16.57 -12.14
CA ALA A 110 -23.22 16.95 -13.54
C ALA A 110 -23.75 18.38 -13.68
N LYS A 111 -24.70 18.76 -12.81
CA LYS A 111 -25.24 20.13 -12.75
C LYS A 111 -24.17 21.16 -12.39
N THR A 112 -23.29 20.82 -11.45
CA THR A 112 -22.20 21.71 -11.00
C THR A 112 -21.16 21.90 -12.09
N GLN A 113 -20.74 20.83 -12.76
CA GLN A 113 -19.81 20.89 -13.91
C GLN A 113 -20.41 21.74 -15.03
N ALA A 114 -21.65 21.45 -15.44
CA ALA A 114 -22.33 22.18 -16.50
C ALA A 114 -22.41 23.70 -16.24
N MET A 115 -22.60 24.13 -14.98
CA MET A 115 -22.56 25.55 -14.62
C MET A 115 -21.16 26.17 -14.74
N THR A 116 -20.09 25.41 -14.46
CA THR A 116 -18.69 25.90 -14.57
C THR A 116 -18.11 25.81 -15.99
N LEU A 117 -18.76 25.06 -16.89
CA LEU A 117 -18.39 24.91 -18.30
C LEU A 117 -19.11 25.93 -19.22
N LEU A 118 -19.93 26.84 -18.68
CA LEU A 118 -20.61 27.86 -19.47
C LEU A 118 -19.61 28.91 -20.00
N ASP A 119 -19.32 28.85 -21.30
CA ASP A 119 -18.51 29.87 -22.00
C ASP A 119 -19.23 31.25 -21.92
N PRO A 120 -18.63 32.28 -21.31
CA PRO A 120 -19.23 33.62 -21.19
C PRO A 120 -19.16 34.43 -22.51
N GLY A 121 -18.54 33.88 -23.56
CA GLY A 121 -18.19 34.56 -24.79
C GLY A 121 -16.79 35.21 -24.73
N ILE A 122 -16.28 35.56 -25.90
CA ILE A 122 -14.94 36.14 -26.09
C ILE A 122 -15.10 37.61 -26.48
N LYS A 123 -14.49 38.52 -25.72
CA LYS A 123 -14.59 39.98 -25.91
C LYS A 123 -13.31 40.71 -25.54
N GLY A 124 -13.10 41.86 -26.15
CA GLY A 124 -12.04 42.79 -25.80
C GLY A 124 -10.67 42.37 -26.32
N ASN A 125 -9.64 42.69 -25.53
CA ASN A 125 -8.24 42.69 -25.93
C ASN A 125 -7.61 41.27 -25.93
N ILE A 126 -8.35 40.26 -26.37
CA ILE A 126 -7.92 38.87 -26.41
C ILE A 126 -8.23 38.24 -27.77
N TRP A 127 -7.23 37.57 -28.35
CA TRP A 127 -7.41 36.61 -29.43
C TRP A 127 -7.60 35.23 -28.83
N ILE A 128 -8.59 34.49 -29.33
CA ILE A 128 -8.77 33.06 -29.06
C ILE A 128 -8.86 32.35 -30.42
N SER A 129 -8.07 31.30 -30.60
CA SER A 129 -8.25 30.31 -31.67
C SER A 129 -8.43 28.93 -31.03
N LYS A 130 -9.54 28.27 -31.34
CA LYS A 130 -9.91 26.94 -30.82
C LYS A 130 -9.33 25.86 -31.73
N THR A 131 -8.74 24.83 -31.15
CA THR A 131 -8.15 23.72 -31.91
C THR A 131 -8.41 22.39 -31.22
N ALA A 132 -8.42 21.30 -31.98
CA ALA A 132 -8.42 19.93 -31.48
C ALA A 132 -7.18 19.23 -32.04
N SER A 133 -6.43 18.57 -31.16
CA SER A 133 -5.25 17.81 -31.55
C SER A 133 -5.62 16.45 -32.10
N ASP A 134 -5.15 16.11 -33.30
CA ASP A 134 -5.22 14.74 -33.81
C ASP A 134 -4.37 13.79 -32.96
N VAL A 135 -4.78 12.52 -32.90
CA VAL A 135 -4.08 11.47 -32.15
C VAL A 135 -3.70 10.27 -33.03
N PRO A 136 -2.54 9.62 -32.76
CA PRO A 136 -2.12 8.47 -33.56
C PRO A 136 -3.13 7.31 -33.47
N SER A 137 -3.47 6.70 -34.60
CA SER A 137 -4.43 5.57 -34.70
C SER A 137 -3.98 4.26 -34.03
N GLN A 138 -2.76 4.21 -33.50
CA GLN A 138 -2.21 3.04 -32.82
C GLN A 138 -2.29 3.20 -31.30
N LYS A 139 -2.69 2.14 -30.58
CA LYS A 139 -2.60 2.03 -29.09
C LYS A 139 -1.14 1.90 -28.59
N GLY A 140 -0.23 2.71 -29.13
CA GLY A 140 1.22 2.47 -29.11
C GLY A 140 1.99 3.27 -28.06
N ALA A 141 2.55 2.58 -27.06
CA ALA A 141 3.74 2.98 -26.29
C ALA A 141 3.72 4.27 -25.43
N TYR A 142 2.62 5.04 -25.34
CA TYR A 142 2.46 6.13 -24.37
C TYR A 142 2.04 5.64 -22.97
N ALA A 143 1.38 4.49 -22.93
CA ALA A 143 0.92 3.88 -21.70
C ALA A 143 2.10 3.41 -20.85
N THR A 144 2.32 4.09 -19.73
CA THR A 144 2.91 3.46 -18.54
C THR A 144 2.13 2.17 -18.22
N ARG A 145 2.76 1.18 -17.57
CA ARG A 145 2.28 -0.23 -17.42
C ARG A 145 1.03 -0.41 -16.52
N LEU A 146 0.16 0.59 -16.45
CA LEU A 146 -1.15 0.58 -15.83
C LEU A 146 -2.15 -0.23 -16.70
N ILE A 147 -3.14 -0.85 -16.06
CA ILE A 147 -4.27 -1.54 -16.73
C ILE A 147 -5.46 -0.59 -16.65
N GLY A 148 -6.30 -0.56 -17.70
CA GLY A 148 -7.40 0.39 -17.78
C GLY A 148 -6.94 1.82 -18.10
N VAL A 149 -5.80 1.96 -18.79
CA VAL A 149 -5.43 3.22 -19.44
C VAL A 149 -6.54 3.57 -20.43
N PRO A 150 -7.24 4.71 -20.26
CA PRO A 150 -8.33 5.09 -21.14
C PRO A 150 -7.79 5.38 -22.54
N ASP A 151 -8.65 5.27 -23.55
CA ASP A 151 -8.23 5.55 -24.92
C ASP A 151 -7.71 7.00 -25.05
N ILE A 152 -6.69 7.15 -25.87
CA ILE A 152 -6.15 8.45 -26.28
C ILE A 152 -7.12 9.00 -27.32
N ILE A 153 -7.72 10.14 -27.03
CA ILE A 153 -8.71 10.83 -27.87
C ILE A 153 -8.17 12.20 -28.29
N PRO A 154 -8.71 12.81 -29.36
CA PRO A 154 -8.41 14.20 -29.67
C PRO A 154 -8.62 15.12 -28.46
N VAL A 155 -7.64 15.97 -28.18
CA VAL A 155 -7.68 16.91 -27.05
C VAL A 155 -7.88 18.32 -27.57
N GLU A 156 -8.96 18.96 -27.12
CA GLU A 156 -9.26 20.36 -27.41
C GLU A 156 -8.38 21.32 -26.60
N ALA A 157 -8.10 22.49 -27.19
CA ALA A 157 -7.39 23.58 -26.54
C ALA A 157 -7.77 24.95 -27.13
N GLU A 158 -7.43 26.01 -26.40
CA GLU A 158 -7.57 27.39 -26.84
C GLU A 158 -6.19 28.07 -26.89
N TRP A 159 -5.75 28.46 -28.09
CA TRP A 159 -4.66 29.41 -28.28
C TRP A 159 -5.12 30.80 -27.87
N THR A 160 -4.45 31.38 -26.89
CA THR A 160 -4.73 32.71 -26.36
C THR A 160 -3.58 33.67 -26.65
N GLY A 161 -3.91 34.83 -27.22
CA GLY A 161 -2.98 35.93 -27.45
C GLY A 161 -3.59 37.28 -27.06
N TYR A 162 -2.77 38.31 -26.97
CA TYR A 162 -3.26 39.68 -26.72
C TYR A 162 -3.71 40.33 -28.03
N ARG A 163 -4.87 41.00 -28.00
CA ARG A 163 -5.45 41.73 -29.14
C ARG A 163 -5.38 43.23 -28.86
N ALA A 164 -4.31 43.89 -29.27
CA ALA A 164 -3.99 45.25 -28.85
C ALA A 164 -4.92 46.33 -29.41
N ALA A 165 -5.47 46.10 -30.61
CA ALA A 165 -6.28 47.08 -31.33
C ALA A 165 -7.80 47.00 -31.03
N ALA A 166 -8.26 46.03 -30.25
CA ALA A 166 -9.69 45.85 -29.97
C ALA A 166 -10.23 46.89 -28.97
N ALA A 167 -11.51 47.25 -29.13
CA ALA A 167 -12.24 47.97 -28.10
C ALA A 167 -12.67 47.02 -26.96
N LYS A 168 -12.81 47.56 -25.74
CA LYS A 168 -13.01 46.81 -24.48
C LYS A 168 -14.08 45.70 -24.52
N ASP A 169 -15.20 45.93 -25.20
CA ASP A 169 -16.35 45.01 -25.28
C ASP A 169 -16.56 44.44 -26.70
N GLU A 170 -15.60 44.66 -27.60
CA GLU A 170 -15.65 44.20 -28.99
C GLU A 170 -15.65 42.66 -29.06
N PRO A 171 -16.55 42.03 -29.83
CA PRO A 171 -16.52 40.59 -30.02
C PRO A 171 -15.26 40.14 -30.78
N LEU A 172 -14.93 38.86 -30.64
CA LEU A 172 -13.97 38.21 -31.53
C LEU A 172 -14.52 38.18 -32.98
N PRO A 173 -13.72 38.42 -34.03
CA PRO A 173 -14.15 38.31 -35.41
C PRO A 173 -14.66 36.90 -35.77
N ASP A 174 -15.74 36.84 -36.53
CA ASP A 174 -16.35 35.60 -37.01
C ASP A 174 -15.67 35.12 -38.30
N VAL A 175 -14.48 34.54 -38.12
CA VAL A 175 -13.60 34.00 -39.18
C VAL A 175 -13.10 32.60 -38.78
N PRO A 176 -12.57 31.77 -39.70
CA PRO A 176 -12.05 30.44 -39.37
C PRO A 176 -10.98 30.44 -38.27
N GLU A 177 -10.84 29.33 -37.54
CA GLU A 177 -9.92 29.23 -36.38
C GLU A 177 -8.44 29.32 -36.80
N GLU A 178 -8.12 28.90 -38.02
CA GLU A 178 -6.83 29.09 -38.68
C GLU A 178 -6.52 30.58 -38.85
N GLN A 179 -7.48 31.35 -39.39
CA GLN A 179 -7.32 32.79 -39.59
C GLN A 179 -7.24 33.53 -38.25
N LYS A 180 -8.02 33.13 -37.23
CA LYS A 180 -7.87 33.65 -35.86
C LYS A 180 -6.47 33.39 -35.31
N TYR A 181 -5.88 32.23 -35.59
CA TYR A 181 -4.50 31.91 -35.18
C TYR A 181 -3.47 32.74 -35.95
N GLU A 182 -3.65 32.95 -37.26
CA GLU A 182 -2.78 33.82 -38.06
C GLU A 182 -2.79 35.28 -37.55
N GLU A 183 -3.96 35.87 -37.29
CA GLU A 183 -4.05 37.22 -36.73
C GLU A 183 -3.45 37.30 -35.32
N LEU A 184 -3.70 36.31 -34.46
CA LEU A 184 -3.06 36.16 -33.14
C LEU A 184 -1.53 36.17 -33.26
N MET A 185 -0.98 35.40 -34.20
CA MET A 185 0.46 35.26 -34.40
C MET A 185 1.12 36.54 -34.92
N LYS A 186 0.40 37.41 -35.63
CA LYS A 186 0.91 38.75 -36.03
C LYS A 186 1.12 39.68 -34.83
N GLU A 187 0.39 39.49 -33.74
CA GLU A 187 0.54 40.27 -32.50
C GLU A 187 1.55 39.64 -31.50
N CYS A 188 1.93 38.37 -31.68
CA CYS A 188 2.99 37.74 -30.89
C CYS A 188 4.36 38.34 -31.21
N LYS A 189 5.05 38.83 -30.17
CA LYS A 189 6.38 39.46 -30.26
C LYS A 189 7.53 38.46 -30.11
N ASN A 190 7.23 37.22 -29.72
CA ASN A 190 8.19 36.13 -29.59
C ASN A 190 7.51 34.74 -29.62
N ALA A 191 8.31 33.69 -29.71
CA ALA A 191 7.83 32.31 -29.85
C ALA A 191 7.31 31.67 -28.54
N THR A 192 7.45 32.34 -27.39
CA THR A 192 7.13 31.76 -26.07
C THR A 192 5.70 31.29 -26.00
N THR A 193 5.53 30.03 -25.59
CA THR A 193 4.25 29.34 -25.46
C THR A 193 4.11 28.80 -24.05
N VAL A 194 3.10 29.23 -23.31
CA VAL A 194 2.76 28.61 -22.03
C VAL A 194 1.74 27.51 -22.28
N LEU A 195 2.09 26.25 -22.04
CA LEU A 195 1.14 25.14 -22.04
C LEU A 195 0.42 25.15 -20.69
N TYR A 196 -0.85 25.60 -20.69
CA TYR A 196 -1.58 25.91 -19.47
C TYR A 196 -2.69 24.90 -19.13
N PHE A 197 -2.73 24.49 -17.87
CA PHE A 197 -3.75 23.62 -17.30
C PHE A 197 -4.53 24.39 -16.22
N HIS A 198 -5.84 24.49 -16.38
CA HIS A 198 -6.71 25.22 -15.45
C HIS A 198 -6.93 24.46 -14.13
N GLY A 199 -7.26 25.18 -13.06
CA GLY A 199 -7.71 24.62 -11.79
C GLY A 199 -9.14 24.07 -11.83
N GLY A 200 -9.78 23.98 -10.65
CA GLY A 200 -11.15 23.44 -10.52
C GLY A 200 -11.22 21.98 -10.05
N ALA A 201 -10.26 21.54 -9.23
CA ALA A 201 -10.29 20.23 -8.55
C ALA A 201 -10.48 18.99 -9.47
N TYR A 202 -10.05 19.09 -10.74
CA TYR A 202 -10.25 18.08 -11.81
C TYR A 202 -11.68 17.80 -12.25
N TYR A 203 -12.70 18.49 -11.72
CA TYR A 203 -14.09 18.30 -12.11
C TYR A 203 -14.84 19.58 -12.47
N LEU A 204 -14.24 20.75 -12.26
CA LEU A 204 -14.81 22.07 -12.57
C LEU A 204 -13.88 22.83 -13.52
N CYS A 205 -14.38 23.98 -13.99
CA CYS A 205 -13.65 24.92 -14.84
C CYS A 205 -13.28 24.38 -16.22
N ASP A 206 -12.67 25.27 -17.00
CA ASP A 206 -12.47 25.14 -18.44
C ASP A 206 -11.40 26.16 -18.89
N PRO A 207 -10.74 26.03 -20.06
CA PRO A 207 -9.96 27.13 -20.64
C PRO A 207 -10.72 28.46 -20.69
N SER A 208 -12.04 28.42 -20.97
CA SER A 208 -12.88 29.62 -21.02
C SER A 208 -12.97 30.39 -19.70
N THR A 209 -12.81 29.73 -18.54
CA THR A 209 -12.82 30.40 -17.22
C THR A 209 -11.48 31.04 -16.87
N HIS A 210 -10.40 30.71 -17.58
CA HIS A 210 -9.03 31.20 -17.32
C HIS A 210 -8.52 32.19 -18.37
N ARG A 211 -9.35 32.56 -19.36
CA ARG A 211 -9.01 33.49 -20.46
C ARG A 211 -8.47 34.84 -19.99
N GLU A 212 -8.97 35.42 -18.89
CA GLU A 212 -8.48 36.71 -18.40
C GLU A 212 -7.02 36.62 -17.92
N LEU A 213 -6.67 35.58 -17.16
CA LEU A 213 -5.30 35.31 -16.76
C LEU A 213 -4.41 35.01 -17.98
N ALA A 214 -4.86 34.13 -18.87
CA ALA A 214 -4.10 33.74 -20.07
C ALA A 214 -3.84 34.93 -21.01
N GLY A 215 -4.83 35.80 -21.23
CA GLY A 215 -4.70 37.01 -22.06
C GLY A 215 -3.76 38.06 -21.44
N ARG A 216 -3.81 38.26 -20.12
CA ARG A 216 -2.87 39.14 -19.41
C ARG A 216 -1.45 38.58 -19.43
N LEU A 217 -1.28 37.27 -19.25
CA LEU A 217 0.01 36.61 -19.34
C LEU A 217 0.60 36.74 -20.75
N ALA A 218 -0.20 36.48 -21.80
CA ALA A 218 0.20 36.68 -23.20
C ALA A 218 0.63 38.11 -23.49
N LYS A 219 -0.10 39.12 -22.99
CA LYS A 219 0.24 40.55 -23.09
C LYS A 219 1.62 40.84 -22.48
N HIS A 220 1.84 40.44 -21.23
CA HIS A 220 3.05 40.76 -20.47
C HIS A 220 4.30 40.04 -21.00
N MET A 221 4.19 38.75 -21.37
CA MET A 221 5.33 38.01 -21.94
C MET A 221 5.52 38.27 -23.45
N GLY A 222 4.54 38.89 -24.13
CA GLY A 222 4.55 39.12 -25.58
C GLY A 222 4.51 37.84 -26.42
N GLY A 223 4.00 36.75 -25.85
CA GLY A 223 3.93 35.41 -26.45
C GLY A 223 2.48 34.93 -26.56
N ARG A 224 2.26 33.62 -26.42
CA ARG A 224 0.93 32.99 -26.44
C ARG A 224 0.74 31.92 -25.37
N VAL A 225 -0.50 31.62 -25.03
CA VAL A 225 -0.87 30.55 -24.07
C VAL A 225 -1.66 29.48 -24.83
N TYR A 226 -1.38 28.21 -24.58
CA TYR A 226 -2.13 27.06 -25.10
C TYR A 226 -2.87 26.43 -23.92
N SER A 227 -4.14 26.78 -23.74
CA SER A 227 -4.95 26.35 -22.59
C SER A 227 -5.69 25.06 -22.92
N VAL A 228 -5.39 23.97 -22.20
CA VAL A 228 -5.89 22.61 -22.51
C VAL A 228 -7.26 22.36 -21.90
N ARG A 229 -8.22 21.88 -22.70
CA ARG A 229 -9.52 21.36 -22.25
C ARG A 229 -9.38 19.87 -21.91
N TYR A 230 -8.70 19.56 -20.81
CA TYR A 230 -8.45 18.19 -20.40
C TYR A 230 -9.75 17.51 -19.90
N ARG A 231 -9.85 16.18 -20.03
CA ARG A 231 -11.05 15.45 -19.60
C ARG A 231 -11.27 15.57 -18.09
N LEU A 232 -12.47 16.00 -17.73
CA LEU A 232 -12.90 16.10 -16.34
C LEU A 232 -13.26 14.74 -15.74
N ALA A 233 -12.88 14.57 -14.47
CA ALA A 233 -13.46 13.60 -13.56
C ALA A 233 -14.81 14.12 -13.05
N PRO A 234 -15.69 13.33 -12.40
CA PRO A 234 -15.57 11.90 -12.07
C PRO A 234 -15.73 10.91 -13.23
N GLN A 235 -16.15 11.35 -14.42
CA GLN A 235 -16.34 10.54 -15.63
C GLN A 235 -15.01 9.94 -16.11
N ASN A 236 -13.98 10.78 -16.17
CA ASN A 236 -12.65 10.43 -16.66
C ASN A 236 -11.63 10.55 -15.51
N PRO A 237 -11.59 9.59 -14.56
CA PRO A 237 -10.67 9.65 -13.45
C PRO A 237 -9.20 9.54 -13.92
N PHE A 238 -8.26 9.83 -13.01
CA PHE A 238 -6.83 9.58 -13.22
C PHE A 238 -6.58 8.18 -13.82
N PRO A 239 -5.79 8.04 -14.90
CA PRO A 239 -4.84 9.02 -15.44
C PRO A 239 -5.35 9.88 -16.63
N SER A 240 -6.66 9.97 -16.90
CA SER A 240 -7.21 10.58 -18.13
C SER A 240 -6.62 11.97 -18.47
N ALA A 241 -6.72 12.93 -17.54
CA ALA A 241 -6.22 14.29 -17.76
C ALA A 241 -4.68 14.36 -17.96
N LEU A 242 -3.92 13.44 -17.35
CA LEU A 242 -2.46 13.35 -17.52
C LEU A 242 -2.08 12.86 -18.93
N LEU A 243 -2.89 11.99 -19.53
CA LEU A 243 -2.73 11.61 -20.93
C LEU A 243 -3.07 12.78 -21.85
N ASP A 244 -4.10 13.56 -21.54
CA ASP A 244 -4.50 14.73 -22.34
C ASP A 244 -3.42 15.83 -22.29
N ALA A 245 -2.76 15.98 -21.14
CA ALA A 245 -1.59 16.83 -20.94
C ALA A 245 -0.37 16.37 -21.74
N LEU A 246 -0.09 15.05 -21.79
CA LEU A 246 0.97 14.47 -22.62
C LEU A 246 0.69 14.66 -24.12
N VAL A 247 -0.55 14.40 -24.57
CA VAL A 247 -0.98 14.65 -25.96
C VAL A 247 -0.76 16.10 -26.32
N SER A 248 -1.21 17.04 -25.48
CA SER A 248 -1.04 18.48 -25.71
C SER A 248 0.44 18.89 -25.81
N TYR A 249 1.30 18.36 -24.92
CA TYR A 249 2.74 18.63 -24.97
C TYR A 249 3.41 18.07 -26.23
N PHE A 250 3.03 16.88 -26.67
CA PHE A 250 3.57 16.28 -27.90
C PHE A 250 3.01 16.93 -29.17
N THR A 251 1.77 17.42 -29.16
CA THR A 251 1.20 18.24 -30.23
C THR A 251 2.02 19.52 -30.40
N LEU A 252 2.32 20.25 -29.32
CA LEU A 252 3.17 21.45 -29.39
C LEU A 252 4.56 21.18 -29.96
N LEU A 253 5.23 20.12 -29.50
CA LEU A 253 6.58 19.75 -29.94
C LEU A 253 6.64 19.15 -31.36
N TYR A 254 5.62 18.38 -31.72
CA TYR A 254 5.58 17.51 -32.90
C TYR A 254 4.19 17.56 -33.55
N PRO A 255 3.73 18.72 -34.07
CA PRO A 255 2.38 18.89 -34.59
C PRO A 255 2.00 17.78 -35.59
N PRO A 256 0.82 17.14 -35.44
CA PRO A 256 0.24 16.27 -36.46
C PRO A 256 0.14 16.96 -37.83
N PRO A 257 0.16 16.21 -38.95
CA PRO A 257 -0.15 16.78 -40.27
C PRO A 257 -1.50 17.49 -40.27
N GLY A 258 -1.56 18.72 -40.79
CA GLY A 258 -2.78 19.54 -40.76
C GLY A 258 -2.96 20.41 -39.51
N SER A 259 -2.04 20.37 -38.54
CA SER A 259 -2.07 21.28 -37.39
C SER A 259 -1.98 22.75 -37.81
N ILE A 260 -2.76 23.62 -37.17
CA ILE A 260 -2.78 25.07 -37.42
C ILE A 260 -1.48 25.79 -36.99
N HIS A 261 -0.55 25.10 -36.35
CA HIS A 261 0.68 25.67 -35.80
C HIS A 261 1.93 24.87 -36.18
N GLU A 262 3.06 25.57 -36.27
CA GLU A 262 4.38 24.97 -36.43
C GLU A 262 4.91 24.36 -35.13
N ALA A 263 5.94 23.53 -35.23
CA ALA A 263 6.58 22.87 -34.09
C ALA A 263 7.21 23.90 -33.13
N VAL A 264 6.73 23.92 -31.88
CA VAL A 264 7.26 24.81 -30.84
C VAL A 264 8.52 24.20 -30.26
N SER A 265 9.61 24.97 -30.23
CA SER A 265 10.87 24.50 -29.65
C SER A 265 10.71 24.31 -28.13
N PRO A 266 11.24 23.24 -27.52
CA PRO A 266 11.11 23.01 -26.07
C PRO A 266 11.65 24.16 -25.20
N LYS A 267 12.66 24.89 -25.69
CA LYS A 267 13.22 26.11 -25.04
C LYS A 267 12.28 27.33 -25.05
N ASP A 268 11.22 27.26 -25.85
CA ASP A 268 10.18 28.29 -25.97
C ASP A 268 8.87 27.82 -25.29
N ILE A 269 8.82 26.63 -24.67
CA ILE A 269 7.65 26.12 -23.92
C ILE A 269 7.88 26.27 -22.41
N VAL A 270 6.93 26.87 -21.70
CA VAL A 270 6.82 26.79 -20.23
C VAL A 270 5.56 26.02 -19.87
N LEU A 271 5.63 25.08 -18.92
CA LEU A 271 4.43 24.40 -18.42
C LEU A 271 3.81 25.23 -17.29
N GLY A 272 2.50 25.47 -17.37
CA GLY A 272 1.77 26.36 -16.48
C GLY A 272 0.48 25.76 -15.93
N GLY A 273 0.13 26.10 -14.69
CA GLY A 273 -1.22 25.80 -14.19
C GLY A 273 -1.47 26.21 -12.74
N ASP A 274 -2.74 26.27 -12.36
CA ASP A 274 -3.19 26.61 -11.01
C ASP A 274 -3.90 25.45 -10.31
N SER A 275 -3.81 25.33 -8.98
CA SER A 275 -4.60 24.34 -8.21
C SER A 275 -4.44 22.90 -8.75
N ALA A 276 -5.54 22.26 -9.18
CA ALA A 276 -5.53 20.97 -9.86
C ALA A 276 -4.76 20.97 -11.20
N GLY A 277 -4.78 22.07 -11.94
CA GLY A 277 -3.94 22.28 -13.12
C GLY A 277 -2.46 22.44 -12.77
N GLY A 278 -2.15 23.01 -11.60
CA GLY A 278 -0.81 23.03 -11.02
C GLY A 278 -0.31 21.62 -10.66
N ASN A 279 -1.16 20.77 -10.08
CA ASN A 279 -0.88 19.34 -9.91
C ASN A 279 -0.65 18.66 -11.26
N LEU A 280 -1.54 18.87 -12.24
CA LEU A 280 -1.42 18.29 -13.58
C LEU A 280 -0.11 18.69 -14.28
N THR A 281 0.29 19.95 -14.13
CA THR A 281 1.56 20.52 -14.62
C THR A 281 2.77 19.79 -14.04
N LEU A 282 2.80 19.59 -12.72
CA LEU A 282 3.88 18.91 -12.02
C LEU A 282 3.87 17.39 -12.27
N ALA A 283 2.70 16.76 -12.40
CA ALA A 283 2.54 15.36 -12.76
C ALA A 283 3.01 15.07 -14.21
N LEU A 284 2.70 15.96 -15.15
CA LEU A 284 3.25 15.94 -16.52
C LEU A 284 4.78 16.08 -16.48
N THR A 285 5.29 17.06 -15.73
CA THR A 285 6.74 17.29 -15.57
C THR A 285 7.44 16.06 -15.01
N GLN A 286 6.92 15.45 -13.95
CA GLN A 286 7.49 14.23 -13.36
C GLN A 286 7.41 13.03 -14.31
N THR A 287 6.36 12.96 -15.14
CA THR A 287 6.25 11.92 -16.19
C THR A 287 7.31 12.13 -17.28
N ILE A 288 7.53 13.37 -17.71
CA ILE A 288 8.61 13.74 -18.66
C ILE A 288 9.98 13.40 -18.07
N LEU A 289 10.24 13.77 -16.82
CA LEU A 289 11.48 13.43 -16.11
C LEU A 289 11.69 11.92 -16.06
N GLN A 290 10.66 11.15 -15.71
CA GLN A 290 10.75 9.70 -15.66
C GLN A 290 11.04 9.07 -17.02
N LEU A 291 10.36 9.52 -18.09
CA LEU A 291 10.63 9.06 -19.46
C LEU A 291 12.07 9.39 -19.90
N ARG A 292 12.61 10.54 -19.49
CA ARG A 292 14.00 10.94 -19.78
C ARG A 292 15.03 10.16 -18.98
N ARG A 293 14.82 9.96 -17.68
CA ARG A 293 15.64 9.10 -16.81
C ARG A 293 15.70 7.66 -17.37
N GLN A 294 14.63 7.20 -18.01
CA GLN A 294 14.54 5.91 -18.71
C GLN A 294 14.97 5.95 -20.20
N ASN A 295 15.50 7.07 -20.70
CA ASN A 295 15.88 7.30 -22.11
C ASN A 295 14.81 6.86 -23.13
N THR A 296 13.53 6.99 -22.76
CA THR A 296 12.40 6.44 -23.51
C THR A 296 11.97 7.38 -24.64
N LYS A 297 11.95 6.86 -25.87
CA LYS A 297 11.42 7.54 -27.06
C LYS A 297 9.97 7.13 -27.32
N ILE A 298 9.11 8.10 -27.56
CA ILE A 298 7.69 7.91 -27.88
C ILE A 298 7.48 7.64 -29.38
N SER A 299 6.29 7.17 -29.79
CA SER A 299 6.00 6.67 -31.15
C SER A 299 4.94 7.53 -31.88
N TRP A 300 5.24 8.80 -32.11
CA TRP A 300 4.26 9.82 -32.50
C TRP A 300 4.04 9.84 -34.01
N PHE A 301 2.81 9.54 -34.44
CA PHE A 301 2.43 9.35 -35.85
C PHE A 301 3.41 8.45 -36.63
N GLY A 302 3.74 7.30 -36.05
CA GLY A 302 4.67 6.32 -36.62
C GLY A 302 6.16 6.67 -36.47
N VAL A 303 6.51 7.88 -36.05
CA VAL A 303 7.90 8.35 -35.92
C VAL A 303 8.38 8.27 -34.47
N LYS A 304 9.58 7.72 -34.24
CA LYS A 304 10.20 7.76 -32.90
C LYS A 304 10.67 9.18 -32.56
N ARG A 305 10.03 9.81 -31.58
CA ARG A 305 10.38 11.17 -31.10
C ARG A 305 11.03 11.12 -29.72
N ALA A 306 11.86 12.12 -29.43
CA ALA A 306 12.41 12.34 -28.11
C ALA A 306 11.35 12.93 -27.16
N VAL A 307 11.65 12.98 -25.88
CA VAL A 307 10.86 13.69 -24.88
C VAL A 307 11.78 14.77 -24.26
N PRO A 308 11.86 15.97 -24.85
CA PRO A 308 12.62 17.07 -24.27
C PRO A 308 11.98 17.57 -22.97
N LEU A 309 12.73 18.35 -22.18
CA LEU A 309 12.15 19.14 -21.10
C LEU A 309 11.65 20.48 -21.64
N PRO A 310 10.63 21.09 -21.02
CA PRO A 310 10.27 22.49 -21.27
C PRO A 310 11.37 23.42 -20.71
N ALA A 311 11.32 24.70 -21.09
CA ALA A 311 12.23 25.75 -20.61
C ALA A 311 12.06 26.04 -19.11
N GLY A 312 10.86 25.84 -18.57
CA GLY A 312 10.53 26.09 -17.17
C GLY A 312 9.18 25.51 -16.78
N VAL A 313 8.90 25.58 -15.48
CA VAL A 313 7.62 25.21 -14.87
C VAL A 313 7.13 26.39 -14.02
N MET A 314 5.84 26.71 -14.10
CA MET A 314 5.24 27.84 -13.38
C MET A 314 3.91 27.39 -12.78
N VAL A 315 3.78 27.42 -11.46
CA VAL A 315 2.58 26.93 -10.77
C VAL A 315 2.08 27.91 -9.71
N LEU A 316 0.76 28.08 -9.67
CA LEU A 316 0.05 28.91 -8.71
C LEU A 316 -0.80 28.02 -7.80
N SER A 317 -0.57 28.06 -6.49
CA SER A 317 -1.31 27.29 -5.50
C SER A 317 -1.49 25.80 -5.87
N PRO A 318 -0.45 25.05 -6.30
CA PRO A 318 -0.62 23.71 -6.86
C PRO A 318 -1.14 22.70 -5.82
N TRP A 319 -2.27 22.03 -6.08
CA TRP A 319 -2.84 21.09 -5.12
C TRP A 319 -2.15 19.72 -5.16
N LEU A 320 -1.11 19.53 -4.35
CA LEU A 320 -0.28 18.33 -4.32
C LEU A 320 -0.94 17.18 -3.54
N ASP A 321 -1.52 17.49 -2.38
CA ASP A 321 -2.05 16.53 -1.41
C ASP A 321 -3.54 16.23 -1.65
N ILE A 322 -3.79 15.32 -2.59
CA ILE A 322 -5.12 14.75 -2.89
C ILE A 322 -5.71 13.97 -1.68
N VAL A 323 -4.94 13.74 -0.61
CA VAL A 323 -5.44 13.14 0.63
C VAL A 323 -5.93 14.19 1.64
N GLN A 324 -5.54 15.47 1.49
CA GLN A 324 -5.88 16.59 2.37
C GLN A 324 -5.49 16.32 3.83
N SER A 325 -4.18 16.08 4.02
CA SER A 325 -3.57 15.64 5.27
C SER A 325 -2.69 16.69 5.95
N MET A 326 -2.20 17.68 5.19
CA MET A 326 -1.37 18.77 5.71
C MET A 326 -2.20 19.74 6.60
N PRO A 327 -1.64 20.26 7.72
CA PRO A 327 -2.43 21.02 8.69
C PRO A 327 -3.06 22.32 8.19
N SER A 328 -2.46 23.00 7.20
CA SER A 328 -3.01 24.18 6.53
C SER A 328 -4.44 24.00 6.03
N TRP A 329 -4.85 22.79 5.64
CA TRP A 329 -6.24 22.45 5.28
C TRP A 329 -7.27 22.81 6.37
N SER A 330 -6.86 22.84 7.63
CA SER A 330 -7.69 23.27 8.75
C SER A 330 -7.25 24.63 9.30
N THR A 331 -5.95 24.85 9.55
CA THR A 331 -5.46 26.06 10.23
C THR A 331 -5.62 27.33 9.40
N ASN A 332 -5.51 27.22 8.07
CA ASN A 332 -5.58 28.36 7.15
C ASN A 332 -6.98 28.57 6.55
N SER A 333 -7.95 27.71 6.88
CA SER A 333 -9.34 27.79 6.38
C SER A 333 -10.04 29.14 6.62
N LYS A 334 -9.55 29.95 7.56
CA LYS A 334 -10.03 31.33 7.82
C LYS A 334 -9.61 32.36 6.75
N TRP A 335 -8.56 32.08 5.98
CA TRP A 335 -8.10 32.90 4.84
C TRP A 335 -8.72 32.41 3.52
N ASP A 336 -9.09 31.13 3.47
CA ASP A 336 -9.50 30.45 2.24
C ASP A 336 -11.03 30.44 2.00
N TYR A 337 -11.46 30.28 0.75
CA TYR A 337 -12.86 29.98 0.43
C TYR A 337 -13.15 28.48 0.30
N LEU A 338 -12.14 27.63 0.14
CA LEU A 338 -12.30 26.19 0.02
C LEU A 338 -12.91 25.56 1.29
N PRO A 339 -13.70 24.47 1.15
CA PRO A 339 -14.24 23.72 2.29
C PRO A 339 -13.17 22.88 2.98
N THR A 340 -13.22 22.77 4.31
CA THR A 340 -12.29 21.91 5.07
C THR A 340 -12.51 20.41 4.78
N PRO A 341 -11.52 19.53 5.00
CA PRO A 341 -11.64 18.10 4.69
C PRO A 341 -12.81 17.42 5.42
N GLU A 342 -13.05 17.76 6.69
CA GLU A 342 -14.17 17.22 7.48
C GLU A 342 -15.52 17.55 6.85
N ARG A 343 -15.59 18.72 6.19
CA ARG A 343 -16.79 19.17 5.49
C ARG A 343 -16.97 18.42 4.18
N VAL A 344 -15.90 18.27 3.39
CA VAL A 344 -15.94 17.50 2.13
C VAL A 344 -16.32 16.04 2.40
N GLU A 345 -15.79 15.44 3.47
CA GLU A 345 -16.13 14.07 3.89
C GLU A 345 -17.60 13.91 4.31
N ARG A 346 -18.19 14.92 4.96
CA ARG A 346 -19.59 14.91 5.43
C ARG A 346 -20.61 15.26 4.32
N ASP A 347 -20.34 16.32 3.57
CA ASP A 347 -21.27 16.94 2.62
C ASP A 347 -21.02 16.42 1.19
N GLN A 348 -21.09 15.09 1.00
CA GLN A 348 -20.89 14.44 -0.30
C GLN A 348 -22.09 14.67 -1.26
N PRO A 349 -21.87 14.92 -2.56
CA PRO A 349 -22.96 15.14 -3.51
C PRO A 349 -23.81 13.89 -3.75
N PRO A 350 -25.11 14.06 -4.07
CA PRO A 350 -26.00 12.95 -4.40
C PRO A 350 -25.53 12.22 -5.67
N PRO A 351 -25.87 10.92 -5.82
CA PRO A 351 -25.60 10.21 -7.06
C PRO A 351 -26.29 10.85 -8.27
N ASP A 352 -25.60 10.89 -9.40
CA ASP A 352 -26.13 11.23 -10.72
C ASP A 352 -25.40 10.45 -11.83
N ASP A 353 -25.68 10.77 -13.09
CA ASP A 353 -25.15 10.05 -14.27
C ASP A 353 -23.62 10.10 -14.38
N VAL A 354 -22.96 11.10 -13.79
CA VAL A 354 -21.49 11.28 -13.85
C VAL A 354 -20.82 10.87 -12.54
N TRP A 355 -21.51 11.04 -11.42
CA TRP A 355 -21.12 10.63 -10.09
C TRP A 355 -22.00 9.46 -9.60
N PRO A 356 -21.72 8.23 -10.06
CA PRO A 356 -22.35 7.05 -9.49
C PRO A 356 -21.77 6.83 -8.07
N ALA A 357 -22.35 7.48 -7.06
CA ALA A 357 -21.96 7.31 -5.65
C ALA A 357 -22.33 5.91 -5.08
N LYS A 358 -22.55 4.93 -5.96
CA LYS A 358 -22.87 3.52 -5.70
C LYS A 358 -22.18 2.67 -6.79
N PRO A 359 -21.15 1.87 -6.47
CA PRO A 359 -20.47 1.81 -5.17
C PRO A 359 -19.80 3.15 -4.82
N PRO A 360 -19.72 3.52 -3.53
CA PRO A 360 -19.17 4.81 -3.12
C PRO A 360 -17.67 4.89 -3.42
N ARG A 361 -17.25 6.00 -4.04
CA ARG A 361 -15.85 6.45 -4.10
C ARG A 361 -15.63 7.55 -3.07
N LYS A 362 -14.45 7.62 -2.45
CA LYS A 362 -14.07 8.70 -1.52
C LYS A 362 -13.51 9.94 -2.21
N HIS A 363 -13.27 9.89 -3.52
CA HIS A 363 -12.73 11.02 -4.27
C HIS A 363 -13.23 11.04 -5.73
N MET A 364 -13.47 12.23 -6.29
CA MET A 364 -13.96 12.39 -7.66
C MET A 364 -12.84 12.11 -8.68
N TYR A 365 -11.69 12.77 -8.53
CA TYR A 365 -10.55 12.69 -9.45
C TYR A 365 -9.99 11.28 -9.65
N VAL A 366 -9.96 10.45 -8.62
CA VAL A 366 -9.13 9.24 -8.59
C VAL A 366 -9.83 8.10 -7.85
N ALA A 367 -9.62 6.87 -8.28
CA ALA A 367 -10.07 5.69 -7.56
C ALA A 367 -9.35 5.57 -6.20
N ASP A 368 -10.08 5.18 -5.14
CA ASP A 368 -9.58 5.13 -3.76
C ASP A 368 -8.28 4.35 -3.56
N ALA A 369 -8.02 3.34 -4.41
CA ALA A 369 -6.79 2.56 -4.39
C ALA A 369 -5.53 3.38 -4.76
N LEU A 370 -5.69 4.40 -5.61
CA LEU A 370 -4.62 5.19 -6.24
C LEU A 370 -4.43 6.58 -5.61
N ARG A 371 -5.21 6.97 -4.58
CA ARG A 371 -5.05 8.26 -3.88
C ARG A 371 -3.61 8.56 -3.42
N LEU A 372 -2.86 7.53 -3.05
CA LEU A 372 -1.47 7.61 -2.55
C LEU A 372 -0.42 7.40 -3.66
N HIS A 373 -0.81 7.41 -4.94
CA HIS A 373 0.13 7.26 -6.05
C HIS A 373 0.98 8.55 -6.20
N PRO A 374 2.31 8.47 -6.42
CA PRO A 374 3.17 9.67 -6.55
C PRO A 374 2.91 10.56 -7.78
N LEU A 375 2.01 10.19 -8.69
CA LEU A 375 1.50 11.07 -9.77
C LEU A 375 0.07 11.59 -9.49
N VAL A 376 -0.42 11.39 -8.26
CA VAL A 376 -1.72 11.85 -7.76
C VAL A 376 -1.45 12.72 -6.54
N SER A 377 -0.93 12.13 -5.45
CA SER A 377 -0.44 12.85 -4.29
C SER A 377 1.05 13.19 -4.50
N LEU A 378 1.32 14.35 -5.08
CA LEU A 378 2.65 14.72 -5.57
C LEU A 378 3.69 14.98 -4.48
N GLN A 379 3.24 15.30 -3.26
CA GLN A 379 4.10 15.45 -2.08
C GLN A 379 4.76 14.12 -1.64
N LEU A 380 4.33 12.99 -2.22
CA LEU A 380 4.94 11.67 -2.03
C LEU A 380 6.01 11.32 -3.09
N ASN A 381 6.40 12.27 -3.96
CA ASN A 381 7.49 12.05 -4.91
C ASN A 381 8.85 11.94 -4.22
N GLN A 382 9.65 10.97 -4.67
CA GLN A 382 10.98 10.70 -4.10
C GLN A 382 12.04 11.71 -4.54
N SER A 383 12.03 12.14 -5.81
CA SER A 383 13.02 13.05 -6.38
C SER A 383 12.48 13.83 -7.59
N TRP A 384 12.75 15.13 -7.57
CA TRP A 384 12.58 16.10 -8.65
C TRP A 384 13.88 16.44 -9.39
N GLU A 385 14.97 15.70 -9.15
CA GLU A 385 16.28 15.95 -9.76
C GLU A 385 16.18 16.09 -11.29
N GLY A 386 16.76 17.17 -11.82
CA GLY A 386 16.72 17.50 -13.26
C GLY A 386 15.44 18.19 -13.73
N ILE A 387 14.52 18.57 -12.83
CA ILE A 387 13.41 19.48 -13.16
C ILE A 387 13.95 20.81 -13.72
N PRO A 388 13.26 21.43 -14.70
CA PRO A 388 13.59 22.77 -15.16
C PRO A 388 13.46 23.82 -14.05
N PRO A 389 13.97 25.04 -14.25
CA PRO A 389 13.68 26.16 -13.36
C PRO A 389 12.18 26.24 -13.08
N THR A 390 11.83 26.36 -11.80
CA THR A 390 10.45 26.28 -11.34
C THR A 390 10.07 27.54 -10.56
N TRP A 391 8.95 28.17 -10.92
CA TRP A 391 8.35 29.26 -10.17
C TRP A 391 7.09 28.75 -9.48
N VAL A 392 7.02 28.94 -8.16
CA VAL A 392 5.90 28.53 -7.30
C VAL A 392 5.38 29.76 -6.57
N CYS A 393 4.07 29.90 -6.46
CA CYS A 393 3.46 31.01 -5.75
C CYS A 393 2.23 30.54 -4.97
N CYS A 394 2.11 30.94 -3.70
CA CYS A 394 0.99 30.58 -2.83
C CYS A 394 0.62 31.73 -1.88
N GLY A 395 -0.58 31.67 -1.32
CA GLY A 395 -1.05 32.60 -0.30
C GLY A 395 -0.93 32.06 1.12
N TRP A 396 -1.67 32.64 2.06
CA TRP A 396 -1.98 32.05 3.38
C TRP A 396 -3.12 31.02 3.29
N GLU A 397 -3.16 30.29 2.18
CA GLU A 397 -4.25 29.41 1.76
C GLU A 397 -4.18 28.01 2.40
N CYS A 398 -5.18 27.18 2.13
CA CYS A 398 -5.25 25.82 2.66
C CYS A 398 -4.14 24.88 2.13
N LEU A 399 -3.50 25.24 1.01
CA LEU A 399 -2.39 24.51 0.38
C LEU A 399 -0.99 25.00 0.82
N ALA A 400 -0.90 26.02 1.68
CA ALA A 400 0.38 26.66 1.97
C ALA A 400 1.46 25.71 2.53
N ASP A 401 1.11 24.70 3.33
CA ASP A 401 2.10 23.76 3.88
C ASP A 401 2.66 22.80 2.82
N GLU A 402 1.82 22.36 1.88
CA GLU A 402 2.22 21.44 0.80
C GLU A 402 3.06 22.16 -0.27
N ASP A 403 2.72 23.41 -0.59
CA ASP A 403 3.49 24.26 -1.50
C ASP A 403 4.88 24.60 -0.94
N LYS A 404 4.97 25.01 0.33
CA LYS A 404 6.25 25.26 1.02
C LYS A 404 7.09 24.00 1.11
N TYR A 405 6.47 22.85 1.41
CA TYR A 405 7.16 21.56 1.41
C TYR A 405 7.71 21.19 0.01
N LEU A 406 6.94 21.43 -1.06
CA LEU A 406 7.42 21.23 -2.43
C LEU A 406 8.63 22.11 -2.74
N VAL A 407 8.61 23.39 -2.37
CA VAL A 407 9.74 24.30 -2.58
C VAL A 407 10.99 23.79 -1.85
N SER A 408 10.88 23.43 -0.56
CA SER A 408 11.99 22.84 0.19
C SER A 408 12.48 21.53 -0.43
N LYS A 409 11.59 20.66 -0.91
CA LYS A 409 11.96 19.38 -1.55
C LYS A 409 12.64 19.60 -2.91
N LEU A 410 12.12 20.50 -3.75
CA LEU A 410 12.74 20.89 -5.02
C LEU A 410 14.16 21.43 -4.81
N ARG A 411 14.36 22.30 -3.79
CA ARG A 411 15.68 22.81 -3.42
C ARG A 411 16.63 21.72 -2.94
N ALA A 412 16.16 20.82 -2.08
CA ALA A 412 16.94 19.67 -1.60
C ALA A 412 17.35 18.72 -2.74
N ASP A 413 16.50 18.57 -3.77
CA ASP A 413 16.77 17.81 -4.99
C ASP A 413 17.59 18.60 -6.04
N GLY A 414 18.13 19.78 -5.68
CA GLY A 414 19.06 20.56 -6.50
C GLY A 414 18.42 21.48 -7.55
N ALA A 415 17.11 21.71 -7.51
CA ALA A 415 16.41 22.52 -8.49
C ALA A 415 16.59 24.04 -8.28
N THR A 416 16.56 24.79 -9.38
CA THR A 416 16.40 26.24 -9.36
C THR A 416 14.94 26.59 -9.10
N VAL A 417 14.63 27.16 -7.92
CA VAL A 417 13.25 27.47 -7.50
C VAL A 417 13.12 28.93 -7.05
N ILE A 418 12.21 29.65 -7.69
CA ILE A 418 11.69 30.93 -7.22
C ILE A 418 10.37 30.67 -6.50
N PHE A 419 10.25 31.15 -5.26
CA PHE A 419 9.01 31.09 -4.49
C PHE A 419 8.53 32.50 -4.14
N GLU A 420 7.25 32.80 -4.40
CA GLU A 420 6.60 34.03 -3.95
C GLU A 420 5.43 33.71 -3.00
N GLU A 421 5.53 34.07 -1.73
CA GLU A 421 4.43 33.94 -0.75
C GLU A 421 3.69 35.27 -0.60
N TYR A 422 2.37 35.26 -0.77
CA TYR A 422 1.53 36.45 -0.66
C TYR A 422 0.73 36.45 0.64
N GLU A 423 0.98 37.46 1.47
CA GLU A 423 0.31 37.65 2.77
C GLU A 423 -1.21 37.67 2.65
N ALA A 424 -1.88 36.89 3.49
CA ALA A 424 -3.34 36.80 3.61
C ALA A 424 -4.12 36.45 2.33
N MET A 425 -3.44 36.12 1.21
CA MET A 425 -4.14 35.80 -0.03
C MET A 425 -4.83 34.42 0.03
N PRO A 426 -6.06 34.30 -0.51
CA PRO A 426 -6.82 33.05 -0.60
C PRO A 426 -6.34 32.16 -1.76
N HIS A 427 -6.78 30.90 -1.79
CA HIS A 427 -6.47 29.95 -2.87
C HIS A 427 -6.69 30.53 -4.28
N VAL A 428 -5.66 30.48 -5.14
CA VAL A 428 -5.68 31.00 -6.53
C VAL A 428 -6.28 32.43 -6.65
N TRP A 429 -5.89 33.34 -5.76
CA TRP A 429 -6.34 34.74 -5.82
C TRP A 429 -6.12 35.40 -7.19
N ALA A 430 -5.06 35.03 -7.93
CA ALA A 430 -4.78 35.63 -9.23
C ALA A 430 -5.81 35.28 -10.33
N VAL A 431 -6.60 34.22 -10.15
CA VAL A 431 -7.76 33.90 -11.01
C VAL A 431 -9.06 34.45 -10.40
N VAL A 432 -9.21 34.32 -9.08
CA VAL A 432 -10.48 34.59 -8.38
C VAL A 432 -10.70 36.08 -8.09
N LEU A 433 -9.63 36.85 -7.91
CA LEU A 433 -9.59 38.27 -7.59
C LEU A 433 -8.79 39.03 -8.67
N PRO A 434 -9.26 39.06 -9.93
CA PRO A 434 -8.46 39.59 -11.05
C PRO A 434 -8.07 41.07 -10.91
N LYS A 435 -8.82 41.85 -10.13
CA LYS A 435 -8.66 43.32 -10.03
C LYS A 435 -7.73 43.80 -8.92
N VAL A 436 -7.35 42.94 -7.97
CA VAL A 436 -6.55 43.37 -6.81
C VAL A 436 -5.07 43.52 -7.22
N ALA A 437 -4.34 44.46 -6.61
CA ALA A 437 -3.00 44.83 -7.06
C ALA A 437 -1.97 43.67 -6.94
N GLN A 438 -2.19 42.78 -5.96
CA GLN A 438 -1.45 41.54 -5.73
C GLN A 438 -1.53 40.61 -6.95
N THR A 439 -2.66 40.60 -7.66
CA THR A 439 -2.86 39.78 -8.86
C THR A 439 -2.04 40.31 -10.03
N GLU A 440 -1.93 41.64 -10.22
CA GLU A 440 -1.08 42.18 -11.29
C GLU A 440 0.41 41.94 -10.97
N ARG A 441 0.86 42.17 -9.73
CA ARG A 441 2.24 41.85 -9.33
C ARG A 441 2.57 40.36 -9.49
N CYS A 442 1.62 39.47 -9.20
CA CYS A 442 1.76 38.03 -9.44
C CYS A 442 1.98 37.73 -10.94
N ILE A 443 1.14 38.29 -11.81
CA ILE A 443 1.22 38.10 -13.28
C ILE A 443 2.51 38.70 -13.86
N GLU A 444 2.96 39.86 -13.36
CA GLU A 444 4.25 40.45 -13.72
C GLU A 444 5.42 39.53 -13.31
N GLY A 445 5.36 38.93 -12.12
CA GLY A 445 6.32 37.93 -11.65
C GLY A 445 6.37 36.69 -12.54
N MET A 446 5.20 36.12 -12.87
CA MET A 446 5.04 35.00 -13.80
C MET A 446 5.67 35.33 -15.17
N ALA A 447 5.29 36.47 -15.77
CA ALA A 447 5.77 36.88 -17.09
C ALA A 447 7.29 37.18 -17.10
N LYS A 448 7.83 37.76 -16.03
CA LYS A 448 9.27 38.00 -15.83
C LYS A 448 10.04 36.67 -15.77
N PHE A 449 9.56 35.70 -14.99
CA PHE A 449 10.13 34.36 -14.91
C PHE A 449 10.11 33.64 -16.28
N ILE A 450 8.95 33.59 -16.94
CA ILE A 450 8.78 33.00 -18.27
C ILE A 450 9.72 33.65 -19.31
N THR A 451 9.86 34.98 -19.25
CA THR A 451 10.78 35.71 -20.14
C THR A 451 12.25 35.34 -19.86
N ALA A 452 12.61 35.17 -18.58
CA ALA A 452 13.96 34.77 -18.19
C ALA A 452 14.31 33.34 -18.64
N THR A 453 13.39 32.37 -18.54
CA THR A 453 13.65 30.97 -18.96
C THR A 453 14.05 30.85 -20.43
N ARG A 454 13.61 31.80 -21.26
CA ARG A 454 13.94 31.88 -22.68
C ARG A 454 15.17 32.74 -22.98
N LYS A 455 15.35 33.87 -22.29
CA LYS A 455 16.38 34.88 -22.63
C LYS A 455 17.70 34.70 -21.90
N GLU A 456 17.65 34.29 -20.64
CA GLU A 456 18.79 34.25 -19.71
C GLU A 456 18.60 33.17 -18.63
N PRO A 457 18.34 31.89 -19.02
CA PRO A 457 18.07 30.82 -18.07
C PRO A 457 19.20 30.61 -17.05
N GLU A 458 20.44 30.89 -17.44
CA GLU A 458 21.63 30.83 -16.58
C GLU A 458 21.66 31.89 -15.46
N LYS A 459 20.85 32.95 -15.57
CA LYS A 459 20.72 34.00 -14.55
C LYS A 459 19.53 33.78 -13.62
N ILE A 460 18.67 32.80 -13.88
CA ILE A 460 17.59 32.45 -12.96
C ILE A 460 18.22 31.88 -11.69
N LYS A 461 18.13 32.67 -10.62
CA LYS A 461 18.58 32.25 -9.30
C LYS A 461 17.40 31.84 -8.44
N SER A 462 17.66 30.77 -7.71
CA SER A 462 16.86 30.28 -6.60
C SER A 462 16.66 31.38 -5.55
N GLY A 463 15.41 31.71 -5.19
CA GLY A 463 15.07 32.73 -4.17
C GLY A 463 13.68 32.56 -3.56
N TYR A 464 13.41 33.26 -2.46
CA TYR A 464 12.08 33.38 -1.83
C TYR A 464 11.79 34.86 -1.52
N THR A 465 10.67 35.35 -2.05
CA THR A 465 10.10 36.67 -1.74
C THR A 465 8.80 36.51 -0.97
N TYR A 466 8.66 37.23 0.14
CA TYR A 466 7.39 37.43 0.84
C TYR A 466 6.80 38.80 0.46
N ILE A 467 5.53 38.84 0.08
CA ILE A 467 4.84 40.04 -0.41
C ILE A 467 3.73 40.41 0.57
N LYS A 468 3.82 41.60 1.19
CA LYS A 468 2.80 42.11 2.12
C LYS A 468 1.49 42.47 1.40
N ALA A 469 0.36 42.20 2.06
CA ALA A 469 -0.95 42.25 1.45
C ALA A 469 -1.30 43.66 0.96
N LYS A 470 -1.22 44.67 1.83
CA LYS A 470 -1.69 46.04 1.53
C LYS A 470 -0.65 46.94 0.86
N THR A 471 0.63 46.69 1.08
CA THR A 471 1.72 47.58 0.60
C THR A 471 2.46 47.05 -0.63
N LEU A 472 2.32 45.75 -0.96
CA LEU A 472 3.18 45.05 -1.92
C LEU A 472 4.69 45.17 -1.61
N GLU A 473 5.03 45.44 -0.35
CA GLU A 473 6.42 45.47 0.11
C GLU A 473 7.00 44.06 0.03
N GLU A 474 8.07 43.92 -0.74
CA GLU A 474 8.79 42.67 -0.94
C GLU A 474 9.91 42.54 0.09
N THR A 475 9.91 41.45 0.86
CA THR A 475 11.01 41.08 1.77
C THR A 475 11.59 39.74 1.37
N GLU A 476 12.92 39.62 1.37
CA GLU A 476 13.61 38.34 1.18
C GLU A 476 13.28 37.40 2.35
N GLY A 477 12.91 36.16 2.04
CA GLY A 477 12.54 35.15 3.02
C GLY A 477 13.54 33.99 3.07
N ASP A 478 13.57 33.29 4.20
CA ASP A 478 14.46 32.15 4.42
C ASP A 478 13.91 30.88 3.76
N VAL A 479 14.57 30.44 2.69
CA VAL A 479 14.23 29.23 1.92
C VAL A 479 14.51 27.95 2.70
N GLU A 480 15.55 27.95 3.54
CA GLU A 480 16.02 26.74 4.22
C GLU A 480 15.10 26.34 5.38
N ASN A 481 14.33 27.31 5.92
CA ASN A 481 13.37 27.11 7.01
C ASN A 481 11.90 27.32 6.57
N LEU A 482 11.59 27.18 5.28
CA LEU A 482 10.25 27.39 4.71
C LEU A 482 9.14 26.50 5.30
N THR A 483 9.48 25.28 5.71
CA THR A 483 8.51 24.29 6.21
C THR A 483 9.00 23.64 7.51
N PRO A 484 8.13 23.46 8.52
CA PRO A 484 8.47 22.71 9.74
C PRO A 484 8.37 21.19 9.54
N TYR A 485 7.87 20.72 8.39
CA TYR A 485 7.59 19.30 8.14
C TYR A 485 8.75 18.63 7.40
N THR A 486 9.32 17.58 8.01
CA THR A 486 10.26 16.72 7.29
C THR A 486 9.52 15.82 6.29
N GLU A 487 10.23 15.27 5.30
CA GLU A 487 9.67 14.27 4.37
C GLU A 487 8.94 13.16 5.13
N LYS A 488 9.52 12.67 6.24
CA LYS A 488 8.89 11.66 7.10
C LYS A 488 7.55 12.11 7.69
N ASP A 489 7.44 13.37 8.12
CA ASP A 489 6.21 13.90 8.71
C ASP A 489 5.11 13.99 7.65
N VAL A 490 5.43 14.44 6.44
CA VAL A 490 4.50 14.45 5.29
C VAL A 490 4.00 13.04 4.97
N PHE A 491 4.89 12.04 4.93
CA PHE A 491 4.50 10.64 4.79
C PHE A 491 3.56 10.19 5.94
N GLU A 492 3.90 10.47 7.21
CA GLU A 492 3.10 10.05 8.36
C GLU A 492 1.71 10.71 8.38
N LEU A 493 1.60 12.00 8.06
CA LEU A 493 0.33 12.73 7.92
C LEU A 493 -0.53 12.12 6.81
N THR A 494 0.03 11.98 5.61
CA THR A 494 -0.69 11.53 4.40
C THR A 494 -1.27 10.12 4.59
N TYR A 495 -0.45 9.17 5.05
CA TYR A 495 -0.91 7.79 5.21
C TYR A 495 -1.88 7.61 6.38
N ARG A 496 -1.68 8.33 7.49
CA ARG A 496 -2.61 8.36 8.63
C ARG A 496 -3.99 8.87 8.20
N LYS A 497 -4.06 9.97 7.44
CA LYS A 497 -5.32 10.53 6.90
C LYS A 497 -5.98 9.58 5.89
N ALA A 498 -5.19 8.85 5.08
CA ALA A 498 -5.69 7.79 4.21
C ALA A 498 -6.16 6.51 4.93
N GLY A 499 -6.00 6.43 6.26
CA GLY A 499 -6.43 5.28 7.07
C GLY A 499 -5.55 4.05 6.91
N ARG A 500 -4.27 4.22 6.59
CA ARG A 500 -3.26 3.15 6.47
C ARG A 500 -2.14 3.39 7.49
N GLU A 501 -1.44 2.35 7.93
CA GLU A 501 -0.15 2.56 8.58
C GLU A 501 0.79 3.22 7.55
N THR A 502 1.63 4.16 8.00
CA THR A 502 2.68 4.77 7.17
C THR A 502 3.60 3.65 6.68
N PRO A 503 3.64 3.32 5.38
CA PRO A 503 4.72 2.52 4.88
C PRO A 503 5.98 3.39 4.99
N PRO A 504 7.12 2.82 5.39
CA PRO A 504 8.40 3.36 4.96
C PRO A 504 8.46 3.41 3.41
N ALA A 505 9.54 3.89 2.80
CA ALA A 505 9.59 4.19 1.36
C ALA A 505 9.00 3.06 0.45
N PRO A 506 8.21 3.41 -0.59
CA PRO A 506 6.85 2.88 -0.71
C PRO A 506 6.68 1.49 -1.32
N SER A 507 5.67 0.74 -0.83
CA SER A 507 5.05 -0.37 -1.59
C SER A 507 3.90 0.11 -2.44
N VAL A 508 3.84 -0.50 -3.61
CA VAL A 508 2.60 -0.64 -4.38
C VAL A 508 1.59 -1.47 -3.56
N GLY A 509 0.27 -1.22 -3.69
CA GLY A 509 -0.82 -1.84 -2.91
C GLY A 509 -1.74 -2.84 -3.66
N ARG A 510 -2.82 -3.36 -3.02
CA ARG A 510 -3.73 -4.40 -3.57
C ARG A 510 -5.25 -4.12 -3.52
N PRO A 511 -6.02 -4.50 -4.55
CA PRO A 511 -7.48 -4.77 -4.51
C PRO A 511 -7.86 -6.24 -4.21
N HIS A 512 -9.12 -6.48 -3.84
CA HIS A 512 -9.74 -7.81 -3.63
C HIS A 512 -10.47 -8.35 -4.88
N GLY A 513 -10.74 -9.66 -4.88
CA GLY A 513 -11.12 -10.43 -6.08
C GLY A 513 -12.60 -10.40 -6.48
N GLY A 514 -12.83 -10.95 -7.68
CA GLY A 514 -14.11 -11.07 -8.38
C GLY A 514 -13.90 -11.64 -9.79
N ASP A 515 -12.70 -11.44 -10.35
CA ASP A 515 -12.16 -12.14 -11.51
C ASP A 515 -10.72 -12.58 -11.22
N THR A 516 -10.45 -13.88 -11.33
CA THR A 516 -9.11 -14.48 -11.15
C THR A 516 -8.13 -13.92 -12.17
N ALA A 517 -8.57 -13.66 -13.41
CA ALA A 517 -7.73 -13.10 -14.45
C ALA A 517 -7.30 -11.66 -14.08
N ALA A 518 -8.24 -10.77 -13.75
CA ALA A 518 -7.94 -9.42 -13.26
C ALA A 518 -7.03 -9.42 -12.01
N THR A 519 -7.26 -10.32 -11.06
CA THR A 519 -6.46 -10.39 -9.82
C THR A 519 -5.02 -10.84 -10.11
N MET A 520 -4.83 -11.83 -11.00
CA MET A 520 -3.50 -12.23 -11.52
C MET A 520 -2.85 -11.15 -12.38
N GLN A 521 -3.62 -10.39 -13.16
CA GLN A 521 -3.11 -9.27 -13.96
C GLN A 521 -2.53 -8.18 -13.06
N ARG A 522 -3.28 -7.82 -12.00
CA ARG A 522 -2.88 -6.91 -10.92
C ARG A 522 -1.66 -7.41 -10.14
N HIS A 523 -1.56 -8.71 -9.88
CA HIS A 523 -0.37 -9.31 -9.29
C HIS A 523 0.86 -9.06 -10.18
N ARG A 524 0.79 -9.46 -11.44
CA ARG A 524 1.85 -9.28 -12.45
C ARG A 524 2.28 -7.82 -12.62
N GLN A 525 1.36 -6.86 -12.52
CA GLN A 525 1.74 -5.44 -12.51
C GLN A 525 2.63 -5.06 -11.34
N VAL A 526 2.26 -5.47 -10.12
CA VAL A 526 3.04 -5.13 -8.93
C VAL A 526 4.40 -5.81 -8.97
N VAL A 527 4.47 -7.08 -9.40
CA VAL A 527 5.74 -7.79 -9.58
C VAL A 527 6.62 -7.08 -10.61
N ARG A 528 6.06 -6.58 -11.72
CA ARG A 528 6.81 -5.78 -12.71
C ARG A 528 7.34 -4.46 -12.15
N LEU A 529 6.64 -3.84 -11.19
CA LEU A 529 7.11 -2.63 -10.51
C LEU A 529 8.23 -2.97 -9.52
N ILE A 530 8.04 -4.00 -8.69
CA ILE A 530 9.06 -4.54 -7.78
C ILE A 530 10.34 -4.89 -8.55
N ALA A 531 10.24 -5.67 -9.63
CA ALA A 531 11.37 -6.07 -10.46
C ALA A 531 12.08 -4.89 -11.12
N ALA A 532 11.34 -3.85 -11.55
CA ALA A 532 11.95 -2.62 -12.09
C ALA A 532 12.72 -1.84 -11.01
N THR A 533 12.17 -1.72 -9.79
CA THR A 533 12.85 -1.06 -8.67
C THR A 533 14.11 -1.84 -8.23
N VAL A 534 14.00 -3.17 -8.10
CA VAL A 534 15.13 -4.06 -7.76
C VAL A 534 16.24 -3.93 -8.81
N ARG A 535 15.90 -3.95 -10.10
CA ARG A 535 16.85 -3.75 -11.19
C ARG A 535 17.57 -2.40 -11.11
N GLY A 536 16.83 -1.32 -10.84
CA GLY A 536 17.42 0.01 -10.66
C GLY A 536 18.43 0.06 -9.51
N TYR A 537 18.15 -0.62 -8.39
CA TYR A 537 19.12 -0.76 -7.30
C TYR A 537 20.32 -1.64 -7.67
N PHE A 538 20.10 -2.72 -8.44
CA PHE A 538 21.17 -3.60 -8.92
C PHE A 538 22.16 -2.89 -9.84
N GLU A 539 21.64 -2.18 -10.86
CA GLU A 539 22.43 -1.42 -11.83
C GLU A 539 23.27 -0.33 -11.16
N GLN A 540 22.80 0.20 -10.02
CA GLN A 540 23.49 1.21 -9.21
C GLN A 540 24.34 0.61 -8.07
N SER A 541 24.40 -0.72 -7.93
CA SER A 541 25.05 -1.42 -6.80
C SER A 541 24.55 -0.98 -5.40
N ILE A 542 23.29 -0.54 -5.31
CA ILE A 542 22.66 -0.06 -4.08
C ILE A 542 22.11 -1.24 -3.26
N PRO A 543 22.53 -1.42 -2.00
CA PRO A 543 21.93 -2.41 -1.12
C PRO A 543 20.54 -1.94 -0.65
N PHE A 544 19.53 -2.78 -0.85
CA PHE A 544 18.15 -2.50 -0.41
C PHE A 544 17.67 -3.49 0.67
N ARG A 545 16.56 -3.15 1.32
CA ARG A 545 15.84 -4.01 2.26
C ARG A 545 14.44 -4.31 1.76
N ILE A 546 13.98 -5.53 1.97
CA ILE A 546 12.59 -5.92 1.67
C ILE A 546 11.69 -5.41 2.79
N MET A 547 10.54 -4.87 2.43
CA MET A 547 9.51 -4.48 3.38
C MET A 547 8.22 -5.24 3.13
N HIS A 548 7.62 -5.74 4.22
CA HIS A 548 6.53 -6.72 4.19
C HIS A 548 5.18 -6.14 4.65
N GLY A 549 5.14 -4.90 5.13
CA GLY A 549 3.97 -4.26 5.76
C GLY A 549 3.65 -4.77 7.17
N SER A 550 3.89 -6.05 7.49
CA SER A 550 3.76 -6.62 8.84
C SER A 550 4.80 -7.71 9.11
N THR A 551 5.17 -7.93 10.37
CA THR A 551 6.11 -8.99 10.78
C THR A 551 5.83 -9.46 12.22
N ASN A 552 6.03 -10.76 12.46
CA ASN A 552 5.98 -11.41 13.78
C ASN A 552 7.38 -11.76 14.34
N SER A 553 8.47 -11.33 13.67
CA SER A 553 9.83 -11.59 14.17
C SER A 553 10.12 -10.79 15.43
N THR A 554 10.80 -11.40 16.40
CA THR A 554 11.10 -10.76 17.70
C THR A 554 12.23 -9.72 17.66
N ARG A 555 12.76 -9.43 16.47
CA ARG A 555 13.87 -8.50 16.23
C ARG A 555 13.36 -7.07 16.02
N PRO A 556 14.03 -6.02 16.55
CA PRO A 556 13.68 -4.64 16.29
C PRO A 556 13.66 -4.30 14.79
N ALA A 557 12.65 -3.55 14.35
CA ALA A 557 12.60 -2.99 13.00
C ALA A 557 13.60 -1.83 12.86
N HIS A 558 14.82 -2.13 12.39
CA HIS A 558 15.90 -1.16 12.22
C HIS A 558 15.69 -0.23 11.01
N LEU A 559 14.77 0.73 11.15
CA LEU A 559 14.56 1.85 10.24
C LEU A 559 15.67 2.91 10.41
N LYS A 560 16.91 2.59 10.00
CA LYS A 560 17.95 3.62 9.84
C LYS A 560 17.64 4.45 8.59
N SER A 561 17.69 5.78 8.73
CA SER A 561 17.21 6.81 7.78
C SER A 561 17.94 6.91 6.43
N ARG A 562 18.70 5.89 6.03
CA ARG A 562 19.50 5.83 4.79
C ARG A 562 19.41 4.49 4.04
N ALA A 563 18.57 3.55 4.48
CA ALA A 563 18.36 2.30 3.77
C ALA A 563 17.30 2.46 2.66
N TYR A 564 17.62 2.04 1.45
CA TYR A 564 16.63 1.93 0.36
C TYR A 564 15.71 0.72 0.61
N PHE A 565 14.43 0.87 0.31
CA PHE A 565 13.43 -0.18 0.52
C PHE A 565 12.79 -0.61 -0.78
N VAL A 566 12.71 -1.92 -0.99
CA VAL A 566 11.79 -2.53 -1.96
C VAL A 566 10.64 -3.10 -1.16
N ASP A 567 9.48 -2.49 -1.31
CA ASP A 567 8.34 -2.81 -0.47
C ASP A 567 7.30 -3.61 -1.25
N ILE A 568 6.87 -4.69 -0.62
CA ILE A 568 5.94 -5.68 -1.15
C ILE A 568 4.63 -5.71 -0.37
N GLY A 569 4.30 -4.67 0.41
CA GLY A 569 3.03 -4.54 1.16
C GLY A 569 1.73 -4.72 0.36
N ALA A 570 1.75 -4.58 -0.98
CA ALA A 570 0.68 -5.06 -1.86
C ALA A 570 0.36 -6.53 -1.64
N LEU A 571 1.37 -7.37 -1.45
CA LEU A 571 1.28 -8.77 -1.82
C LEU A 571 0.55 -9.62 -0.75
N LYS A 572 -0.70 -9.28 -0.39
CA LYS A 572 -1.44 -9.74 0.80
C LYS A 572 -2.83 -10.43 0.63
N ASN A 573 -3.23 -10.88 -0.56
CA ASN A 573 -4.38 -11.79 -0.79
C ASN A 573 -3.95 -13.18 -1.32
N VAL A 574 -4.77 -14.17 -1.03
CA VAL A 574 -4.94 -15.39 -1.85
C VAL A 574 -5.51 -14.96 -3.21
N LEU A 575 -4.91 -15.42 -4.30
CA LEU A 575 -5.31 -15.12 -5.68
C LEU A 575 -6.30 -16.14 -6.21
N GLU A 576 -6.11 -17.41 -5.87
CA GLU A 576 -6.91 -18.53 -6.35
C GLU A 576 -6.84 -19.70 -5.35
N VAL A 577 -7.92 -20.47 -5.28
CA VAL A 577 -7.96 -21.80 -4.64
C VAL A 577 -8.53 -22.77 -5.68
N ASP A 578 -7.68 -23.66 -6.20
CA ASP A 578 -8.07 -24.68 -7.16
C ASP A 578 -8.42 -25.96 -6.41
N THR A 579 -9.71 -26.29 -6.38
CA THR A 579 -10.23 -27.47 -5.67
C THR A 579 -9.97 -28.78 -6.41
N SER A 580 -9.75 -28.73 -7.72
CA SER A 580 -9.46 -29.90 -8.55
C SER A 580 -8.01 -30.34 -8.37
N ARG A 581 -7.09 -29.37 -8.40
CA ARG A 581 -5.66 -29.57 -8.17
C ARG A 581 -5.29 -29.59 -6.68
N ARG A 582 -6.19 -29.16 -5.78
CA ARG A 582 -5.95 -28.95 -4.35
C ARG A 582 -4.73 -28.06 -4.08
N VAL A 583 -4.67 -26.90 -4.73
CA VAL A 583 -3.61 -25.90 -4.54
C VAL A 583 -4.18 -24.49 -4.36
N ALA A 584 -3.43 -23.62 -3.70
CA ALA A 584 -3.73 -22.18 -3.61
C ALA A 584 -2.58 -21.33 -4.14
N LEU A 585 -2.90 -20.31 -4.94
CA LEU A 585 -1.96 -19.26 -5.32
C LEU A 585 -2.01 -18.14 -4.28
N VAL A 586 -0.92 -17.94 -3.55
CA VAL A 586 -0.86 -17.10 -2.35
C VAL A 586 0.36 -16.19 -2.43
N GLU A 587 0.17 -14.86 -2.57
CA GLU A 587 1.33 -13.94 -2.53
C GLU A 587 1.78 -13.70 -1.06
N PRO A 588 3.05 -13.33 -0.79
CA PRO A 588 3.77 -13.62 0.47
C PRO A 588 3.22 -13.01 1.76
N ASN A 589 2.52 -11.87 1.72
CA ASN A 589 2.07 -11.15 2.91
C ASN A 589 0.62 -11.51 3.31
N VAL A 590 0.09 -12.62 2.81
CA VAL A 590 -1.14 -13.24 3.33
C VAL A 590 -0.84 -13.86 4.71
N PRO A 591 -1.49 -13.41 5.80
CA PRO A 591 -1.39 -14.04 7.11
C PRO A 591 -2.17 -15.36 7.18
N MET A 592 -1.75 -16.27 8.07
CA MET A 592 -2.35 -17.60 8.21
C MET A 592 -3.85 -17.57 8.50
N ASP A 593 -4.36 -16.60 9.27
CA ASP A 593 -5.81 -16.46 9.47
C ASP A 593 -6.57 -16.25 8.16
N ARG A 594 -6.11 -15.34 7.28
CA ARG A 594 -6.75 -15.08 5.99
C ARG A 594 -6.54 -16.22 4.99
N LEU A 595 -5.43 -16.96 5.08
CA LEU A 595 -5.22 -18.15 4.26
C LEU A 595 -6.25 -19.23 4.62
N VAL A 596 -6.33 -19.61 5.90
CA VAL A 596 -7.28 -20.61 6.41
C VAL A 596 -8.74 -20.18 6.16
N GLU A 597 -9.08 -18.91 6.39
CA GLU A 597 -10.42 -18.38 6.05
C GLU A 597 -10.74 -18.44 4.54
N SER A 598 -9.75 -18.44 3.68
CA SER A 598 -9.94 -18.53 2.23
C SER A 598 -10.09 -19.99 1.80
N THR A 599 -9.22 -20.89 2.27
CA THR A 599 -9.23 -22.30 1.85
C THR A 599 -10.40 -23.08 2.47
N LEU A 600 -10.78 -22.82 3.72
CA LEU A 600 -11.86 -23.57 4.40
C LEU A 600 -13.22 -23.41 3.72
N LYS A 601 -13.45 -22.32 2.98
CA LYS A 601 -14.66 -22.11 2.15
C LYS A 601 -14.81 -23.16 1.04
N HIS A 602 -13.72 -23.87 0.72
CA HIS A 602 -13.65 -24.90 -0.30
C HIS A 602 -13.48 -26.31 0.30
N GLY A 603 -13.64 -26.48 1.62
CA GLY A 603 -13.37 -27.75 2.30
C GLY A 603 -11.89 -28.13 2.33
N LEU A 604 -10.99 -27.14 2.28
CA LEU A 604 -9.54 -27.35 2.15
C LEU A 604 -8.73 -26.56 3.18
N VAL A 605 -7.56 -27.07 3.56
CA VAL A 605 -6.63 -26.42 4.49
C VAL A 605 -5.17 -26.70 4.08
N PRO A 606 -4.20 -25.79 4.32
CA PRO A 606 -2.79 -26.12 4.15
C PRO A 606 -2.35 -27.26 5.08
N PRO A 607 -1.43 -28.16 4.66
CA PRO A 607 -0.93 -29.24 5.52
C PRO A 607 -0.17 -28.74 6.76
N VAL A 608 0.54 -27.61 6.61
CA VAL A 608 1.25 -26.91 7.68
C VAL A 608 0.67 -25.52 7.80
N VAL A 609 0.12 -25.18 8.96
CA VAL A 609 -0.45 -23.88 9.27
C VAL A 609 0.20 -23.39 10.56
N MET A 610 0.81 -22.21 10.52
CA MET A 610 1.47 -21.68 11.71
C MET A 610 0.47 -21.24 12.77
N GLU A 611 0.73 -21.64 14.01
CA GLU A 611 -0.24 -21.58 15.11
C GLU A 611 -0.53 -20.15 15.58
N PHE A 612 0.28 -19.18 15.12
CA PHE A 612 0.07 -17.75 15.28
C PHE A 612 -0.59 -17.15 14.02
N PRO A 613 -1.86 -16.68 14.10
CA PRO A 613 -2.64 -16.10 13.01
C PRO A 613 -1.94 -15.06 12.13
N GLY A 614 -1.00 -14.30 12.71
CA GLY A 614 -0.30 -13.19 12.05
C GLY A 614 0.92 -13.56 11.20
N ILE A 615 1.43 -14.80 11.28
CA ILE A 615 2.57 -15.21 10.44
C ILE A 615 2.10 -15.31 8.99
N THR A 616 2.91 -14.81 8.05
CA THR A 616 2.54 -14.75 6.63
C THR A 616 3.10 -15.93 5.84
N ALA A 617 2.48 -16.30 4.72
CA ALA A 617 2.93 -17.42 3.88
C ALA A 617 4.39 -17.27 3.40
N GLY A 618 4.79 -16.06 2.97
CA GLY A 618 6.17 -15.77 2.60
C GLY A 618 7.13 -15.72 3.80
N GLY A 619 6.63 -15.32 4.97
CA GLY A 619 7.38 -15.43 6.23
C GLY A 619 7.56 -16.86 6.71
N GLY A 620 6.63 -17.75 6.37
CA GLY A 620 6.73 -19.20 6.55
C GLY A 620 7.83 -19.81 5.68
N PHE A 621 7.75 -19.58 4.37
CA PHE A 621 8.74 -20.09 3.40
C PHE A 621 10.15 -19.55 3.64
N ALA A 622 10.32 -18.23 3.83
CA ALA A 622 11.63 -17.64 4.10
C ALA A 622 12.10 -17.84 5.56
N GLY A 623 11.24 -18.35 6.43
CA GLY A 623 11.55 -18.69 7.82
C GLY A 623 11.66 -20.20 8.02
N THR A 624 11.77 -20.63 9.27
CA THR A 624 11.93 -22.06 9.60
C THR A 624 10.59 -22.81 9.72
N ALA A 625 9.53 -22.13 10.18
CA ALA A 625 8.12 -22.58 10.22
C ALA A 625 7.89 -24.11 10.29
N GLY A 626 8.08 -24.68 11.49
CA GLY A 626 7.65 -26.03 11.85
C GLY A 626 6.57 -25.98 12.93
N GLU A 627 5.61 -26.89 12.89
CA GLU A 627 4.39 -26.86 13.73
C GLU A 627 3.95 -28.27 14.12
N SER A 628 2.87 -28.40 14.88
CA SER A 628 2.35 -29.70 15.33
C SER A 628 2.04 -30.72 14.20
N SER A 629 1.86 -30.30 12.94
CA SER A 629 1.73 -31.20 11.79
C SER A 629 3.05 -31.50 11.04
N SER A 630 4.17 -30.91 11.45
CA SER A 630 5.46 -31.02 10.75
C SER A 630 6.17 -32.36 10.90
N PHE A 631 5.85 -33.16 11.92
CA PHE A 631 6.29 -34.57 11.95
C PHE A 631 5.70 -35.36 10.77
N LYS A 632 4.52 -35.01 10.29
CA LYS A 632 3.84 -35.65 9.16
C LYS A 632 4.27 -35.03 7.84
N HIS A 633 4.15 -33.70 7.72
CA HIS A 633 4.29 -32.97 6.45
C HIS A 633 5.63 -32.25 6.24
N GLY A 634 6.54 -32.26 7.22
CA GLY A 634 7.76 -31.48 7.18
C GLY A 634 7.54 -30.01 7.52
N TYR A 635 8.53 -29.16 7.22
CA TYR A 635 8.43 -27.71 7.38
C TYR A 635 7.50 -27.09 6.33
N PHE A 636 7.07 -25.83 6.54
CA PHE A 636 6.10 -25.16 5.67
C PHE A 636 6.51 -25.13 4.19
N ASP A 637 7.79 -24.96 3.88
CA ASP A 637 8.35 -24.99 2.52
C ASP A 637 8.09 -26.31 1.78
N GLN A 638 7.98 -27.44 2.48
CA GLN A 638 7.70 -28.76 1.88
C GLN A 638 6.24 -28.88 1.41
N SER A 639 5.35 -28.03 1.93
CA SER A 639 3.98 -27.85 1.41
C SER A 639 3.89 -26.89 0.21
N VAL A 640 5.01 -26.31 -0.23
CA VAL A 640 5.06 -25.39 -1.37
C VAL A 640 5.46 -26.15 -2.64
N ASN A 641 4.66 -26.02 -3.70
CA ASN A 641 4.93 -26.60 -5.01
C ASN A 641 5.89 -25.75 -5.85
N ALA A 642 5.75 -24.43 -5.77
CA ALA A 642 6.50 -23.47 -6.58
C ALA A 642 6.49 -22.09 -5.92
N VAL A 643 7.54 -21.30 -6.17
CA VAL A 643 7.67 -19.93 -5.69
C VAL A 643 8.11 -19.02 -6.84
N GLU A 644 7.32 -17.98 -7.12
CA GLU A 644 7.76 -16.86 -7.96
C GLU A 644 8.68 -15.96 -7.12
N MET A 645 9.84 -15.63 -7.67
CA MET A 645 10.83 -14.77 -7.03
C MET A 645 11.33 -13.69 -7.98
N VAL A 646 11.49 -12.47 -7.47
CA VAL A 646 12.29 -11.42 -8.10
C VAL A 646 13.73 -11.59 -7.61
N LEU A 647 14.63 -11.94 -8.54
CA LEU A 647 16.06 -12.01 -8.28
C LEU A 647 16.65 -10.61 -8.04
N PRO A 648 17.83 -10.51 -7.38
CA PRO A 648 18.50 -9.25 -7.09
C PRO A 648 18.74 -8.30 -8.26
N ASP A 649 18.75 -8.78 -9.51
CA ASP A 649 18.89 -8.01 -10.75
C ASP A 649 17.54 -7.64 -11.42
N GLY A 650 16.43 -8.01 -10.77
CA GLY A 650 15.09 -7.84 -11.30
C GLY A 650 14.74 -8.80 -12.44
N GLU A 651 15.42 -9.95 -12.57
CA GLU A 651 14.86 -11.12 -13.27
C GLU A 651 13.70 -11.69 -12.43
N VAL A 652 12.61 -12.12 -13.06
CA VAL A 652 11.49 -12.81 -12.39
C VAL A 652 11.55 -14.27 -12.77
N VAL A 653 11.65 -15.17 -11.78
CA VAL A 653 11.84 -16.61 -11.98
C VAL A 653 10.81 -17.39 -11.18
N VAL A 654 10.49 -18.61 -11.63
CA VAL A 654 9.71 -19.59 -10.84
C VAL A 654 10.67 -20.69 -10.37
N ALA A 655 10.85 -20.80 -9.06
CA ALA A 655 11.62 -21.85 -8.42
C ALA A 655 10.68 -22.99 -7.98
N LYS A 656 11.10 -24.25 -8.21
CA LYS A 656 10.37 -25.48 -7.88
C LYS A 656 11.33 -26.46 -7.18
N PRO A 657 10.88 -27.42 -6.36
CA PRO A 657 11.77 -28.32 -5.63
C PRO A 657 12.55 -29.36 -6.48
N GLY A 658 12.30 -29.43 -7.80
CA GLY A 658 12.92 -30.38 -8.72
C GLY A 658 12.27 -31.77 -8.76
N PHE A 659 12.55 -32.54 -9.82
CA PHE A 659 12.07 -33.92 -9.98
C PHE A 659 12.77 -34.89 -9.03
N ARG A 660 14.11 -34.80 -8.97
CA ARG A 660 14.97 -35.83 -8.36
C ARG A 660 14.75 -36.01 -6.86
N LEU A 661 14.40 -34.93 -6.16
CA LEU A 661 14.22 -34.93 -4.70
C LEU A 661 12.83 -35.41 -4.25
N ARG A 662 11.79 -35.32 -5.09
CA ARG A 662 10.44 -35.82 -4.73
C ARG A 662 10.36 -37.35 -4.80
N SER A 663 11.01 -38.00 -5.76
CA SER A 663 10.97 -39.46 -5.91
C SER A 663 11.60 -40.24 -4.75
N GLU A 664 12.49 -39.60 -3.97
CA GLU A 664 13.15 -40.21 -2.81
C GLU A 664 12.39 -40.04 -1.48
N ASN A 665 11.31 -39.25 -1.45
CA ASN A 665 10.60 -38.90 -0.21
C ASN A 665 9.16 -39.44 -0.12
N ALA A 666 8.57 -39.88 -1.23
CA ALA A 666 7.34 -40.68 -1.26
C ALA A 666 7.24 -41.37 -2.63
N GLY A 667 6.45 -42.45 -2.71
CA GLY A 667 6.16 -43.19 -3.96
C GLY A 667 5.26 -42.44 -4.95
N VAL A 668 5.53 -41.14 -5.11
CA VAL A 668 4.77 -40.15 -5.90
C VAL A 668 4.94 -40.45 -7.38
N SER A 669 3.83 -40.56 -8.11
CA SER A 669 3.88 -40.87 -9.53
C SER A 669 4.43 -39.69 -10.34
N ARG A 670 4.90 -39.96 -11.56
CA ARG A 670 5.32 -38.91 -12.49
C ARG A 670 4.17 -37.97 -12.87
N GLU A 671 2.91 -38.40 -12.67
CA GLU A 671 1.70 -37.62 -12.96
C GLU A 671 1.33 -36.67 -11.80
N GLU A 672 1.55 -37.04 -10.54
CA GLU A 672 1.35 -36.12 -9.40
C GLU A 672 2.32 -34.93 -9.42
N LEU A 673 3.52 -35.11 -10.01
CA LEU A 673 4.49 -34.04 -10.27
C LEU A 673 4.02 -32.98 -11.29
N ILE A 674 3.01 -33.29 -12.11
CA ILE A 674 2.47 -32.37 -13.13
C ILE A 674 1.43 -31.42 -12.52
N ASN A 675 0.99 -31.64 -11.28
CA ASN A 675 -0.03 -30.86 -10.60
C ASN A 675 0.48 -29.49 -10.07
N THR A 676 1.31 -28.79 -10.84
CA THR A 676 1.76 -27.41 -10.57
C THR A 676 1.22 -26.46 -11.64
N LYS A 677 0.58 -25.36 -11.21
CA LYS A 677 0.01 -24.33 -12.08
C LYS A 677 0.98 -23.17 -12.31
N LEU A 678 1.75 -22.83 -11.28
CA LEU A 678 2.79 -21.81 -11.36
C LEU A 678 4.00 -22.34 -12.12
N GLY A 679 4.35 -21.70 -13.24
CA GLY A 679 5.39 -22.18 -14.16
C GLY A 679 5.04 -23.49 -14.86
N GLU A 680 3.76 -23.72 -15.18
CA GLU A 680 3.31 -24.90 -15.95
C GLU A 680 4.01 -24.93 -17.32
N GLY A 681 4.72 -26.01 -17.62
CA GLY A 681 5.58 -26.15 -18.82
C GLY A 681 7.04 -25.71 -18.67
N GLU A 682 7.44 -25.12 -17.54
CA GLU A 682 8.85 -24.83 -17.25
C GLU A 682 9.60 -26.05 -16.67
N ASP A 683 10.89 -26.16 -16.97
CA ASP A 683 11.79 -27.17 -16.39
C ASP A 683 11.90 -26.99 -14.86
N PRO A 684 11.41 -27.96 -14.05
CA PRO A 684 11.39 -27.83 -12.60
C PRO A 684 12.76 -27.98 -11.94
N ASP A 685 13.78 -28.52 -12.64
CA ASP A 685 15.13 -28.67 -12.08
C ASP A 685 15.97 -27.38 -12.26
N LYS A 686 15.59 -26.48 -13.19
CA LYS A 686 16.33 -25.26 -13.57
C LYS A 686 16.71 -24.34 -12.39
N TYR A 687 15.81 -24.20 -11.42
CA TYR A 687 15.97 -23.32 -10.25
C TYR A 687 15.76 -24.09 -8.93
N ALA A 688 15.99 -25.41 -8.91
CA ALA A 688 15.73 -26.21 -7.72
C ALA A 688 16.63 -25.88 -6.53
N ASP A 689 17.90 -25.55 -6.78
CA ASP A 689 18.83 -25.10 -5.74
C ASP A 689 18.48 -23.71 -5.18
N LEU A 690 17.83 -22.85 -5.97
CA LEU A 690 17.25 -21.59 -5.47
C LEU A 690 16.06 -21.85 -4.55
N PHE A 691 15.16 -22.77 -4.89
CA PHE A 691 13.99 -23.10 -4.06
C PHE A 691 14.44 -23.54 -2.66
N HIS A 692 15.29 -24.57 -2.59
CA HIS A 692 15.79 -25.13 -1.33
C HIS A 692 16.72 -24.15 -0.59
N GLY A 693 17.55 -23.40 -1.31
CA GLY A 693 18.46 -22.41 -0.73
C GLY A 693 17.78 -21.13 -0.22
N ALA A 694 16.60 -20.78 -0.73
CA ALA A 694 15.82 -19.63 -0.28
C ALA A 694 14.93 -19.95 0.92
N ALA A 695 14.52 -21.21 1.09
CA ALA A 695 13.80 -21.69 2.27
C ALA A 695 14.64 -21.48 3.54
N GLY A 696 14.04 -20.92 4.59
CA GLY A 696 14.74 -20.56 5.84
C GLY A 696 15.80 -19.45 5.75
N ALA A 697 16.20 -19.01 4.54
CA ALA A 697 17.26 -18.03 4.32
C ALA A 697 16.82 -16.56 4.51
N VAL A 698 15.69 -16.31 5.19
CA VAL A 698 15.16 -14.98 5.58
C VAL A 698 15.16 -13.94 4.44
N GLY A 699 14.93 -14.41 3.20
CA GLY A 699 14.84 -13.58 1.99
C GLY A 699 16.16 -12.93 1.55
N THR A 700 17.30 -13.63 1.66
CA THR A 700 18.63 -13.12 1.27
C THR A 700 19.07 -13.48 -0.15
N LEU A 701 18.34 -14.36 -0.85
CA LEU A 701 18.62 -14.76 -2.24
C LEU A 701 17.69 -14.10 -3.27
N GLY A 702 16.66 -13.38 -2.82
CA GLY A 702 15.68 -12.71 -3.68
C GLY A 702 14.41 -12.33 -2.92
N ILE A 703 13.45 -11.77 -3.63
CA ILE A 703 12.14 -11.39 -3.08
C ILE A 703 11.09 -12.38 -3.56
N THR A 704 10.57 -13.22 -2.66
CA THR A 704 9.37 -14.03 -2.96
C THR A 704 8.19 -13.12 -3.30
N THR A 705 7.51 -13.39 -4.41
CA THR A 705 6.35 -12.61 -4.88
C THR A 705 5.08 -13.42 -5.04
N LEU A 706 5.14 -14.73 -5.23
CA LEU A 706 3.98 -15.64 -5.23
C LEU A 706 4.41 -17.02 -4.74
N LEU A 707 3.54 -17.73 -4.03
CA LEU A 707 3.71 -19.13 -3.65
C LEU A 707 2.53 -19.94 -4.18
N GLU A 708 2.79 -21.15 -4.65
CA GLU A 708 1.77 -22.18 -4.85
C GLU A 708 1.81 -23.15 -3.68
N LEU A 709 0.78 -23.13 -2.84
CA LEU A 709 0.67 -23.98 -1.65
C LEU A 709 -0.19 -25.20 -1.97
N GLN A 710 0.23 -26.37 -1.50
CA GLN A 710 -0.60 -27.57 -1.44
C GLN A 710 -1.71 -27.40 -0.41
N LEU A 711 -2.83 -28.10 -0.64
CA LEU A 711 -3.95 -28.18 0.28
C LEU A 711 -4.36 -29.65 0.49
N ILE A 712 -4.81 -29.94 1.70
CA ILE A 712 -5.46 -31.21 2.06
C ILE A 712 -6.93 -30.98 2.39
N GLU A 713 -7.70 -32.06 2.41
CA GLU A 713 -9.11 -32.03 2.80
C GLU A 713 -9.24 -31.57 4.25
N ALA A 714 -10.02 -30.51 4.49
CA ALA A 714 -10.35 -30.05 5.83
C ALA A 714 -11.47 -30.93 6.42
N LYS A 715 -11.33 -31.33 7.68
CA LYS A 715 -12.42 -31.95 8.45
C LYS A 715 -13.00 -30.95 9.44
N ARG A 716 -14.18 -31.24 9.99
CA ARG A 716 -14.90 -30.35 10.91
C ARG A 716 -14.17 -30.15 12.24
N TYR A 717 -13.64 -31.23 12.80
CA TYR A 717 -13.04 -31.29 14.12
C TYR A 717 -11.65 -31.92 14.09
N VAL A 718 -10.87 -31.67 15.12
CA VAL A 718 -9.71 -32.46 15.53
C VAL A 718 -10.12 -33.19 16.82
N ARG A 719 -10.06 -34.52 16.78
CA ARG A 719 -10.16 -35.39 17.95
C ARG A 719 -8.81 -35.34 18.66
N THR A 720 -8.75 -34.59 19.75
CA THR A 720 -7.50 -34.27 20.45
C THR A 720 -7.40 -35.06 21.74
N THR A 721 -6.33 -35.83 21.88
CA THR A 721 -6.03 -36.67 23.05
C THR A 721 -4.84 -36.11 23.81
N TYR A 722 -5.00 -35.95 25.12
CA TYR A 722 -3.98 -35.49 26.05
C TYR A 722 -3.47 -36.66 26.88
N ARG A 723 -2.20 -37.03 26.72
CA ARG A 723 -1.53 -38.12 27.45
C ARG A 723 -0.62 -37.57 28.54
N ARG A 724 -0.93 -37.86 29.79
CA ARG A 724 -0.16 -37.42 30.98
C ARG A 724 1.15 -38.21 31.12
N THR A 725 2.28 -37.51 31.25
CA THR A 725 3.61 -38.10 31.42
C THR A 725 4.33 -37.56 32.66
N THR A 726 4.87 -38.46 33.48
CA THR A 726 5.42 -38.18 34.82
C THR A 726 6.89 -37.85 34.88
N THR A 727 7.66 -38.03 33.80
CA THR A 727 9.05 -37.59 33.70
C THR A 727 9.35 -36.97 32.34
N THR A 728 10.42 -36.18 32.24
CA THR A 728 10.93 -35.64 30.97
C THR A 728 11.26 -36.75 29.96
N ALA A 729 11.89 -37.85 30.42
CA ALA A 729 12.21 -39.01 29.57
C ALA A 729 10.95 -39.71 29.03
N GLU A 730 9.91 -39.85 29.86
CA GLU A 730 8.61 -40.38 29.42
C GLU A 730 7.97 -39.48 28.37
N ALA A 731 8.01 -38.15 28.56
CA ALA A 731 7.45 -37.20 27.61
C ALA A 731 8.14 -37.25 26.24
N ILE A 732 9.47 -37.20 26.20
CA ILE A 732 10.25 -37.26 24.95
C ILE A 732 9.94 -38.56 24.18
N ARG A 733 9.90 -39.71 24.88
CA ARG A 733 9.55 -40.99 24.27
C ARG A 733 8.10 -40.99 23.77
N ALA A 734 7.16 -40.46 24.55
CA ALA A 734 5.75 -40.40 24.18
C ALA A 734 5.49 -39.52 22.94
N VAL A 735 6.24 -38.42 22.73
CA VAL A 735 6.16 -37.65 21.46
C VAL A 735 6.49 -38.57 20.27
N ARG A 736 7.59 -39.31 20.34
CA ARG A 736 8.01 -40.25 19.27
C ARG A 736 7.01 -41.40 19.08
N GLU A 737 6.45 -41.93 20.15
CA GLU A 737 5.36 -42.93 20.10
C GLU A 737 4.10 -42.40 19.39
N GLU A 738 3.69 -41.15 19.65
CA GLU A 738 2.55 -40.53 18.96
C GLU A 738 2.86 -40.19 17.49
N CYS A 739 4.10 -39.80 17.16
CA CYS A 739 4.52 -39.54 15.77
C CYS A 739 4.45 -40.80 14.88
N GLY A 740 4.68 -41.98 15.47
CA GLY A 740 4.60 -43.26 14.77
C GLY A 740 3.18 -43.73 14.43
N LYS A 741 2.12 -43.07 14.93
CA LYS A 741 0.73 -43.45 14.68
C LYS A 741 0.22 -42.78 13.39
N SER A 742 -0.06 -43.58 12.37
CA SER A 742 -0.52 -43.10 11.05
C SER A 742 -1.82 -42.27 11.08
N GLY A 743 -2.69 -42.51 12.05
CA GLY A 743 -3.94 -41.76 12.25
C GLY A 743 -3.74 -40.34 12.81
N ASN A 744 -2.61 -40.03 13.46
CA ASN A 744 -2.36 -38.68 13.96
C ASN A 744 -2.05 -37.73 12.79
N ASP A 745 -2.69 -36.55 12.79
CA ASP A 745 -2.40 -35.42 11.90
C ASP A 745 -1.57 -34.34 12.59
N TYR A 746 -1.73 -34.24 13.91
CA TYR A 746 -1.02 -33.29 14.78
C TYR A 746 -0.40 -34.02 15.98
N VAL A 747 0.83 -33.68 16.32
CA VAL A 747 1.51 -34.10 17.56
C VAL A 747 2.34 -32.94 18.09
N ASP A 748 2.08 -32.52 19.33
CA ASP A 748 2.97 -31.64 20.10
C ASP A 748 2.92 -32.00 21.59
N GLY A 749 3.55 -31.21 22.46
CA GLY A 749 3.56 -31.47 23.89
C GLY A 749 3.89 -30.23 24.72
N ILE A 750 3.50 -30.28 25.99
CA ILE A 750 3.74 -29.22 26.97
C ILE A 750 4.33 -29.84 28.23
N LEU A 751 5.52 -29.39 28.63
CA LEU A 751 6.08 -29.69 29.95
C LEU A 751 5.79 -28.52 30.90
N PHE A 752 4.93 -28.73 31.89
CA PHE A 752 4.63 -27.75 32.93
C PHE A 752 5.64 -27.77 34.08
N SER A 753 6.32 -28.90 34.28
CA SER A 753 7.46 -29.12 35.17
C SER A 753 8.10 -30.48 34.86
N GLU A 754 9.23 -30.82 35.49
CA GLU A 754 9.87 -32.16 35.37
C GLU A 754 8.92 -33.33 35.67
N GLY A 755 7.92 -33.12 36.55
CA GLY A 755 6.92 -34.12 36.96
C GLY A 755 5.57 -34.03 36.23
N HIS A 756 5.34 -33.01 35.40
CA HIS A 756 4.08 -32.78 34.69
C HIS A 756 4.30 -32.43 33.22
N GLY A 757 4.53 -33.46 32.40
CA GLY A 757 4.37 -33.39 30.96
C GLY A 757 2.99 -33.82 30.49
N VAL A 758 2.59 -33.31 29.32
CA VAL A 758 1.43 -33.75 28.55
C VAL A 758 1.80 -33.79 27.08
N ILE A 759 1.57 -34.93 26.42
CA ILE A 759 1.65 -35.03 24.96
C ILE A 759 0.25 -34.87 24.39
N VAL A 760 0.13 -34.10 23.31
CA VAL A 760 -1.12 -33.79 22.62
C VAL A 760 -1.05 -34.43 21.25
N SER A 761 -1.97 -35.35 20.95
CA SER A 761 -2.14 -35.91 19.60
C SER A 761 -3.53 -35.59 19.05
N GLY A 762 -3.60 -35.25 17.78
CA GLY A 762 -4.83 -34.79 17.11
C GLY A 762 -5.07 -35.51 15.79
N GLU A 763 -6.29 -35.99 15.57
CA GLU A 763 -6.76 -36.64 14.34
C GLU A 763 -7.94 -35.85 13.75
N MET A 764 -7.87 -35.50 12.47
CA MET A 764 -8.93 -34.76 11.79
C MET A 764 -10.15 -35.66 11.51
N THR A 765 -11.32 -35.26 12.00
CA THR A 765 -12.57 -36.03 11.85
C THR A 765 -13.78 -35.14 11.58
N ASN A 766 -14.76 -35.68 10.85
CA ASN A 766 -16.07 -35.07 10.67
C ASN A 766 -17.08 -35.50 11.74
N GLU A 767 -16.74 -36.52 12.53
CA GLU A 767 -17.63 -37.11 13.53
C GLU A 767 -17.50 -36.43 14.89
N LEU A 768 -18.65 -36.19 15.53
CA LEU A 768 -18.76 -35.83 16.94
C LEU A 768 -19.64 -36.89 17.61
N PRO A 769 -19.10 -37.76 18.47
CA PRO A 769 -19.87 -38.83 19.10
C PRO A 769 -21.04 -38.31 19.94
N ALA A 770 -22.13 -39.09 20.01
CA ALA A 770 -23.32 -38.70 20.75
C ALA A 770 -23.02 -38.52 22.25
N GLY A 771 -23.28 -37.31 22.76
CA GLY A 771 -23.02 -36.92 24.15
C GLY A 771 -21.73 -36.13 24.36
N GLU A 772 -20.79 -36.16 23.39
CA GLU A 772 -19.58 -35.35 23.43
C GLU A 772 -19.87 -33.86 23.20
N LYS A 773 -18.99 -33.00 23.73
CA LYS A 773 -19.11 -31.54 23.60
C LYS A 773 -17.92 -30.96 22.85
N VAL A 774 -18.22 -30.01 21.99
CA VAL A 774 -17.21 -29.21 21.27
C VAL A 774 -16.48 -28.31 22.26
N GLN A 775 -15.15 -28.38 22.28
CA GLN A 775 -14.29 -27.50 23.09
C GLN A 775 -13.72 -26.38 22.21
N THR A 776 -13.78 -25.13 22.68
CA THR A 776 -13.27 -23.93 21.99
C THR A 776 -12.24 -23.18 22.83
N PHE A 777 -11.43 -22.33 22.19
CA PHE A 777 -10.39 -21.55 22.87
C PHE A 777 -10.39 -20.07 22.49
N SER A 778 -11.02 -19.69 21.37
CA SER A 778 -10.97 -18.34 20.80
C SER A 778 -11.93 -17.31 21.43
N ASN A 779 -12.90 -17.72 22.26
CA ASN A 779 -13.82 -16.76 22.88
C ASN A 779 -13.21 -16.13 24.14
N PRO A 780 -13.57 -14.87 24.48
CA PRO A 780 -13.03 -14.17 25.65
C PRO A 780 -13.17 -14.93 26.98
N TRP A 781 -14.25 -15.71 27.13
CA TRP A 781 -14.53 -16.50 28.34
C TRP A 781 -13.87 -17.87 28.40
N ASP A 782 -13.33 -18.35 27.27
CA ASP A 782 -12.69 -19.66 27.16
C ASP A 782 -11.38 -19.70 27.97
N PRO A 783 -10.97 -20.87 28.49
CA PRO A 783 -9.62 -21.03 29.01
C PRO A 783 -8.59 -20.81 27.90
N TRP A 784 -7.37 -20.39 28.26
CA TRP A 784 -6.24 -20.50 27.33
C TRP A 784 -5.83 -21.97 27.22
N PHE A 785 -5.46 -22.44 26.02
CA PHE A 785 -5.27 -23.87 25.73
C PHE A 785 -4.33 -24.56 26.73
N TYR A 786 -3.11 -24.05 26.95
CA TYR A 786 -2.16 -24.67 27.90
C TYR A 786 -2.71 -24.75 29.34
N MET A 787 -3.54 -23.80 29.77
CA MET A 787 -4.16 -23.83 31.10
C MET A 787 -5.28 -24.86 31.19
N HIS A 788 -6.06 -25.02 30.11
CA HIS A 788 -7.06 -26.07 29.99
C HIS A 788 -6.40 -27.45 30.10
N VAL A 789 -5.41 -27.70 29.24
CA VAL A 789 -4.60 -28.93 29.23
C VAL A 789 -3.99 -29.22 30.60
N ARG A 790 -3.38 -28.22 31.26
CA ARG A 790 -2.83 -28.38 32.62
C ARG A 790 -3.89 -28.78 33.64
N ASN A 791 -5.08 -28.18 33.58
CA ASN A 791 -6.14 -28.41 34.56
C ASN A 791 -6.77 -29.79 34.41
N ILE A 792 -7.15 -30.20 33.19
CA ILE A 792 -7.80 -31.50 32.94
C ILE A 792 -6.84 -32.68 33.17
N THR A 793 -5.53 -32.50 32.95
CA THR A 793 -4.54 -33.56 33.13
C THR A 793 -3.93 -33.64 34.53
N ARG A 794 -4.18 -32.66 35.41
CA ARG A 794 -3.53 -32.58 36.74
C ARG A 794 -3.82 -33.79 37.65
N GLY A 795 -5.03 -34.34 37.55
CA GLY A 795 -5.48 -35.49 38.34
C GLY A 795 -5.35 -36.84 37.65
N LEU A 796 -4.79 -36.89 36.44
CA LEU A 796 -4.63 -38.15 35.69
C LEU A 796 -3.42 -38.95 36.19
N PRO A 797 -3.52 -40.30 36.26
CA PRO A 797 -2.37 -41.16 36.57
C PRO A 797 -1.33 -41.15 35.43
N SER A 798 -0.13 -41.66 35.73
CA SER A 798 0.91 -41.87 34.72
C SER A 798 0.48 -42.91 33.68
N SER A 799 0.82 -42.67 32.41
CA SER A 799 0.47 -43.57 31.28
C SER A 799 1.12 -44.96 31.35
N ILE A 800 2.05 -45.19 32.29
CA ILE A 800 2.79 -46.45 32.48
C ILE A 800 2.10 -47.39 33.51
N SER A 801 1.02 -46.95 34.19
CA SER A 801 0.38 -47.74 35.24
C SER A 801 -0.46 -48.91 34.70
N THR A 802 0.18 -50.07 34.54
CA THR A 802 -0.39 -51.43 34.42
C THR A 802 -1.33 -51.76 33.25
N ALA A 803 -1.03 -52.89 32.60
CA ALA A 803 -1.93 -53.54 31.66
C ALA A 803 -3.25 -53.97 32.34
N SER A 804 -4.36 -53.36 31.92
CA SER A 804 -5.72 -53.71 32.31
C SER A 804 -6.65 -53.49 31.12
N SER A 805 -7.65 -54.36 30.98
CA SER A 805 -8.47 -54.53 29.78
C SER A 805 -9.60 -53.50 29.62
N SER A 806 -9.29 -52.20 29.76
CA SER A 806 -10.22 -51.10 29.45
C SER A 806 -9.90 -50.48 28.09
N THR A 807 -10.93 -50.21 27.30
CA THR A 807 -10.81 -49.62 25.93
C THR A 807 -10.29 -48.17 25.90
N THR A 808 -10.16 -47.51 27.05
CA THR A 808 -9.52 -46.19 27.19
C THR A 808 -8.21 -46.34 27.99
N PRO A 809 -7.06 -45.85 27.50
CA PRO A 809 -5.81 -45.90 28.25
C PRO A 809 -5.86 -45.06 29.53
N GLN A 810 -5.44 -45.62 30.66
CA GLN A 810 -5.27 -44.85 31.89
C GLN A 810 -4.28 -43.68 31.67
N GLY A 811 -4.62 -42.51 32.20
CA GLY A 811 -3.78 -41.31 32.03
C GLY A 811 -4.05 -40.50 30.76
N THR A 812 -5.12 -40.81 30.01
CA THR A 812 -5.54 -40.06 28.81
C THR A 812 -6.92 -39.43 28.95
N VAL A 813 -7.13 -38.29 28.28
CA VAL A 813 -8.44 -37.62 28.08
C VAL A 813 -8.53 -37.18 26.63
N THR A 814 -9.71 -37.30 26.01
CA THR A 814 -9.96 -36.90 24.62
C THR A 814 -11.06 -35.84 24.56
N GLU A 815 -10.91 -34.86 23.67
CA GLU A 815 -11.89 -33.80 23.39
C GLU A 815 -12.01 -33.58 21.87
N TYR A 816 -13.08 -32.89 21.44
CA TYR A 816 -13.32 -32.54 20.03
C TYR A 816 -13.27 -31.03 19.84
N ILE A 817 -12.26 -30.56 19.11
CA ILE A 817 -11.98 -29.13 18.91
C ILE A 817 -12.25 -28.78 17.44
N PRO A 818 -12.98 -27.71 17.08
CA PRO A 818 -13.18 -27.33 15.69
C PRO A 818 -11.84 -27.07 14.99
N LEU A 819 -11.67 -27.49 13.74
CA LEU A 819 -10.35 -27.46 13.07
C LEU A 819 -9.64 -26.10 13.16
N ALA A 820 -10.34 -25.00 12.84
CA ALA A 820 -9.76 -23.66 12.93
C ALA A 820 -9.46 -23.19 14.38
N GLU A 821 -10.20 -23.66 15.38
CA GLU A 821 -9.89 -23.42 16.80
C GLU A 821 -8.64 -24.18 17.23
N TYR A 822 -8.44 -25.41 16.71
CA TYR A 822 -7.24 -26.21 16.98
C TYR A 822 -5.98 -25.60 16.36
N LEU A 823 -6.06 -25.18 15.10
CA LEU A 823 -4.94 -24.56 14.37
C LEU A 823 -4.45 -23.28 15.05
N PHE A 824 -5.33 -22.49 15.66
CA PHE A 824 -4.98 -21.23 16.35
C PHE A 824 -5.10 -21.32 17.88
N ARG A 825 -5.04 -22.54 18.46
CA ARG A 825 -5.29 -22.80 19.90
C ARG A 825 -4.38 -22.03 20.86
N TYR A 826 -3.19 -21.63 20.41
CA TYR A 826 -2.22 -20.87 21.20
C TYR A 826 -2.24 -19.35 20.97
N ASP A 827 -3.12 -18.81 20.10
CA ASP A 827 -3.17 -17.36 19.84
C ASP A 827 -3.56 -16.56 21.09
N ARG A 828 -4.60 -17.01 21.82
CA ARG A 828 -4.97 -16.40 23.11
C ARG A 828 -3.98 -16.81 24.19
N GLY A 829 -3.21 -15.84 24.65
CA GLY A 829 -2.11 -16.00 25.59
C GLY A 829 -0.74 -16.13 24.93
N GLY A 830 -0.64 -16.30 23.60
CA GLY A 830 0.62 -16.51 22.89
C GLY A 830 1.40 -17.70 23.48
N PHE A 831 0.84 -18.90 23.37
CA PHE A 831 1.11 -20.01 24.29
C PHE A 831 0.83 -19.59 25.73
N TRP A 832 1.88 -19.33 26.53
CA TRP A 832 1.82 -18.88 27.92
C TRP A 832 2.47 -17.50 28.16
N VAL A 833 3.10 -16.89 27.15
CA VAL A 833 3.87 -15.64 27.35
C VAL A 833 2.99 -14.47 27.75
N GLY A 834 1.70 -14.49 27.40
CA GLY A 834 0.71 -13.49 27.80
C GLY A 834 0.52 -13.40 29.32
N GLN A 835 0.88 -14.43 30.09
CA GLN A 835 0.88 -14.35 31.55
C GLN A 835 1.92 -13.34 32.06
N ALA A 836 3.08 -13.24 31.39
CA ALA A 836 4.15 -12.31 31.75
C ALA A 836 3.73 -10.83 31.70
N ALA A 837 2.71 -10.49 30.89
CA ALA A 837 2.14 -9.14 30.87
C ALA A 837 1.46 -8.78 32.21
N PHE A 838 0.84 -9.75 32.89
CA PHE A 838 0.26 -9.55 34.22
C PHE A 838 1.34 -9.44 35.31
N ASP A 839 2.41 -10.22 35.20
CA ASP A 839 3.57 -10.12 36.10
C ASP A 839 4.27 -8.75 35.98
N TYR A 840 4.28 -8.18 34.77
CA TYR A 840 4.70 -6.80 34.53
C TYR A 840 3.73 -5.80 35.18
N PHE A 841 2.43 -5.88 34.85
CA PHE A 841 1.40 -4.99 35.40
C PHE A 841 0.86 -5.47 36.76
N ARG A 842 1.74 -5.62 37.75
CA ARG A 842 1.48 -6.19 39.09
C ARG A 842 0.12 -5.88 39.76
N PRO A 843 -0.49 -4.66 39.66
CA PRO A 843 -1.82 -4.42 40.21
C PRO A 843 -2.95 -5.24 39.55
N VAL A 844 -2.76 -5.66 38.30
CA VAL A 844 -3.71 -6.46 37.50
C VAL A 844 -3.49 -7.95 37.79
N ARG A 845 -4.36 -8.53 38.62
CA ARG A 845 -4.26 -9.96 38.97
C ARG A 845 -4.51 -10.85 37.76
N PHE A 846 -3.71 -11.91 37.59
CA PHE A 846 -3.98 -12.96 36.61
C PHE A 846 -5.22 -13.78 37.01
N SER A 847 -6.40 -13.36 36.54
CA SER A 847 -7.70 -13.97 36.89
C SER A 847 -8.57 -14.17 35.65
N ARG A 848 -9.62 -15.00 35.78
CA ARG A 848 -10.60 -15.20 34.69
C ARG A 848 -11.27 -13.88 34.27
N PHE A 849 -11.54 -12.99 35.22
CA PHE A 849 -12.11 -11.67 34.95
C PHE A 849 -11.16 -10.78 34.13
N PHE A 850 -9.90 -10.64 34.55
CA PHE A 850 -8.97 -9.77 33.82
C PHE A 850 -8.55 -10.32 32.46
N ARG A 851 -8.47 -11.65 32.28
CA ARG A 851 -8.28 -12.26 30.96
C ARG A 851 -9.44 -11.97 30.01
N TRP A 852 -10.68 -11.94 30.51
CA TRP A 852 -11.85 -11.54 29.74
C TRP A 852 -11.87 -10.03 29.45
N PHE A 853 -11.59 -9.19 30.45
CA PHE A 853 -11.63 -7.73 30.31
C PHE A 853 -10.53 -7.19 29.38
N LEU A 854 -9.36 -7.81 29.38
CA LEU A 854 -8.21 -7.42 28.55
C LEU A 854 -8.05 -8.28 27.30
N ASP A 855 -9.06 -9.07 26.91
CA ASP A 855 -8.93 -10.11 25.87
C ASP A 855 -8.34 -9.59 24.56
N ASP A 856 -8.78 -8.40 24.12
CA ASP A 856 -8.27 -7.67 22.96
C ASP A 856 -6.74 -7.57 22.90
N PHE A 857 -6.08 -7.47 24.06
CA PHE A 857 -4.64 -7.27 24.21
C PHE A 857 -3.86 -8.59 24.35
N LEU A 858 -4.56 -9.71 24.51
CA LEU A 858 -4.00 -11.01 24.88
C LEU A 858 -3.85 -11.98 23.69
N HIS A 859 -4.08 -11.49 22.48
CA HIS A 859 -3.78 -12.19 21.22
C HIS A 859 -2.34 -11.92 20.75
N THR A 860 -1.74 -12.86 20.02
CA THR A 860 -0.31 -12.83 19.61
C THR A 860 0.12 -11.50 18.96
N ARG A 861 -0.61 -11.01 17.95
CA ARG A 861 -0.29 -9.74 17.26
C ARG A 861 -0.15 -8.56 18.23
N MET A 862 -1.03 -8.49 19.24
CA MET A 862 -1.05 -7.42 20.23
C MET A 862 0.05 -7.59 21.28
N LEU A 863 0.24 -8.81 21.80
CA LEU A 863 1.28 -9.13 22.77
C LEU A 863 2.69 -8.83 22.22
N TYR A 864 3.00 -9.31 21.02
CA TYR A 864 4.32 -9.10 20.41
C TYR A 864 4.55 -7.63 20.01
N ARG A 865 3.54 -6.95 19.44
CA ARG A 865 3.66 -5.50 19.11
C ARG A 865 3.89 -4.66 20.38
N ALA A 866 3.23 -4.99 21.50
CA ALA A 866 3.47 -4.35 22.78
C ALA A 866 4.88 -4.65 23.35
N LEU A 867 5.33 -5.91 23.27
CA LEU A 867 6.65 -6.36 23.72
C LEU A 867 7.81 -5.66 22.98
N HIS A 868 7.67 -5.40 21.67
CA HIS A 868 8.66 -4.65 20.90
C HIS A 868 8.59 -3.15 21.13
N ALA A 869 7.40 -2.57 21.25
CA ALA A 869 7.24 -1.15 21.49
C ALA A 869 7.73 -0.70 22.88
N SER A 870 7.57 -1.57 23.90
CA SER A 870 8.08 -1.36 25.26
C SER A 870 9.60 -1.50 25.34
N GLY A 871 10.20 -2.37 24.51
CA GLY A 871 11.62 -2.72 24.56
C GLY A 871 11.94 -3.93 25.46
N GLU A 872 10.94 -4.52 26.11
CA GLU A 872 11.14 -5.67 27.01
C GLU A 872 11.52 -6.96 26.25
N SER A 873 11.41 -7.01 24.91
CA SER A 873 12.02 -8.07 24.09
C SER A 873 13.54 -8.19 24.24
N ALA A 874 14.21 -7.19 24.84
CA ALA A 874 15.63 -7.27 25.18
C ALA A 874 15.93 -8.01 26.50
N ARG A 875 14.90 -8.45 27.24
CA ARG A 875 14.99 -9.09 28.57
C ARG A 875 14.07 -10.31 28.72
N PHE A 876 13.44 -10.74 27.64
CA PHE A 876 12.53 -11.89 27.57
C PHE A 876 13.11 -12.92 26.60
N PHE A 877 13.28 -14.16 27.06
CA PHE A 877 13.64 -15.27 26.18
C PHE A 877 12.44 -15.60 25.29
N VAL A 878 12.66 -15.57 23.97
CA VAL A 878 11.74 -16.12 22.98
C VAL A 878 12.59 -16.93 22.00
N GLN A 879 12.86 -18.20 22.32
CA GLN A 879 13.70 -19.08 21.49
C GLN A 879 13.04 -20.42 21.22
N ASP A 880 13.21 -20.90 19.98
CA ASP A 880 12.91 -22.26 19.54
C ASP A 880 14.21 -22.92 19.08
N LEU A 881 14.41 -24.15 19.55
CA LEU A 881 15.68 -24.85 19.56
C LEU A 881 15.41 -26.31 19.18
N GLY A 882 15.78 -26.68 17.96
CA GLY A 882 15.74 -28.08 17.52
C GLY A 882 16.89 -28.84 18.14
N ILE A 883 16.61 -29.79 19.03
CA ILE A 883 17.59 -30.64 19.71
C ILE A 883 17.42 -32.10 19.21
N PRO A 884 18.49 -32.85 18.95
CA PRO A 884 18.38 -34.29 18.69
C PRO A 884 17.69 -35.02 19.85
N TYR A 885 16.86 -36.03 19.57
CA TYR A 885 16.13 -36.77 20.60
C TYR A 885 17.04 -37.38 21.68
N ASP A 886 18.22 -37.89 21.29
CA ASP A 886 19.24 -38.44 22.19
C ASP A 886 19.68 -37.46 23.30
N THR A 887 19.72 -36.16 23.00
CA THR A 887 20.26 -35.11 23.88
C THR A 887 19.18 -34.16 24.44
N ALA A 888 17.92 -34.33 24.02
CA ALA A 888 16.80 -33.50 24.44
C ALA A 888 16.55 -33.51 25.97
N GLU A 889 16.72 -34.65 26.64
CA GLU A 889 16.54 -34.74 28.10
C GLU A 889 17.65 -33.97 28.85
N GLU A 890 18.88 -34.04 28.35
CA GLU A 890 20.01 -33.29 28.92
C GLU A 890 19.83 -31.77 28.72
N PHE A 891 19.36 -31.37 27.54
CA PHE A 891 19.03 -29.98 27.25
C PHE A 891 17.97 -29.43 28.23
N ILE A 892 16.89 -30.19 28.47
CA ILE A 892 15.82 -29.76 29.39
C ILE A 892 16.39 -29.61 30.81
N LYS A 893 17.13 -30.60 31.32
CA LYS A 893 17.82 -30.51 32.63
C LYS A 893 18.72 -29.29 32.74
N TYR A 894 19.44 -28.94 31.67
CA TYR A 894 20.24 -27.71 31.61
C TYR A 894 19.35 -26.47 31.72
N THR A 895 18.27 -26.36 30.95
CA THR A 895 17.36 -25.19 31.01
C THR A 895 16.68 -25.04 32.37
N THR A 896 16.25 -26.15 33.00
CA THR A 896 15.71 -26.16 34.36
C THR A 896 16.71 -25.60 35.37
N LYS A 897 17.97 -26.06 35.31
CA LYS A 897 19.03 -25.61 36.23
C LYS A 897 19.50 -24.17 36.00
N SER A 898 19.52 -23.71 34.75
CA SER A 898 20.19 -22.45 34.37
C SER A 898 19.24 -21.27 34.12
N LEU A 899 18.00 -21.54 33.71
CA LEU A 899 17.00 -20.53 33.38
C LEU A 899 15.72 -20.65 34.22
N ASP A 900 15.36 -21.86 34.66
CA ASP A 900 14.11 -22.20 35.36
C ASP A 900 12.84 -21.64 34.68
N ILE A 901 12.83 -21.70 33.34
CA ILE A 901 11.71 -21.25 32.51
C ILE A 901 10.77 -22.43 32.26
N TRP A 902 9.50 -22.25 32.67
CA TRP A 902 8.40 -23.18 32.44
C TRP A 902 7.11 -22.43 32.08
N PRO A 903 6.19 -23.02 31.30
CA PRO A 903 6.29 -24.31 30.61
C PRO A 903 7.30 -24.34 29.45
N LEU A 904 7.59 -25.53 28.94
CA LEU A 904 8.33 -25.76 27.69
C LEU A 904 7.42 -26.39 26.64
N TRP A 905 7.55 -25.97 25.37
CA TRP A 905 6.86 -26.60 24.23
C TRP A 905 7.72 -27.69 23.63
N LEU A 906 7.12 -28.83 23.29
CA LEU A 906 7.76 -29.95 22.60
C LEU A 906 7.10 -30.12 21.23
N CYS A 907 7.83 -29.87 20.14
CA CYS A 907 7.28 -30.01 18.79
C CYS A 907 8.18 -30.92 17.91
N PRO A 908 7.70 -32.08 17.44
CA PRO A 908 8.47 -33.01 16.62
C PRO A 908 8.74 -32.47 15.21
N LEU A 909 10.00 -32.52 14.77
CA LEU A 909 10.47 -31.99 13.49
C LEU A 909 11.14 -33.07 12.65
N LYS A 910 10.82 -33.09 11.34
CA LYS A 910 11.54 -33.86 10.32
C LYS A 910 12.79 -33.12 9.87
N THR A 911 13.93 -33.81 9.80
CA THR A 911 15.17 -33.26 9.24
C THR A 911 15.04 -33.06 7.72
N PRO A 912 15.36 -31.88 7.16
CA PRO A 912 15.46 -31.68 5.71
C PRO A 912 16.65 -32.46 5.15
N LYS A 913 16.53 -32.97 3.92
CA LYS A 913 17.66 -33.58 3.20
C LYS A 913 18.52 -32.49 2.54
N GLY A 914 19.77 -32.36 2.97
CA GLY A 914 20.77 -31.46 2.38
C GLY A 914 20.99 -30.14 3.14
N PRO A 915 21.83 -29.23 2.61
CA PRO A 915 22.15 -27.96 3.27
C PRO A 915 20.90 -27.10 3.47
N SER A 916 20.63 -26.69 4.71
CA SER A 916 19.40 -25.99 5.07
C SER A 916 19.59 -25.05 6.26
N PHE A 917 18.84 -23.94 6.30
CA PHE A 917 18.73 -23.08 7.48
C PHE A 917 17.65 -23.56 8.48
N HIS A 918 16.93 -24.64 8.15
CA HIS A 918 16.07 -25.33 9.10
C HIS A 918 16.92 -26.28 9.96
N PRO A 919 16.57 -26.51 11.25
CA PRO A 919 17.24 -27.49 12.09
C PRO A 919 17.33 -28.87 11.44
N HIS A 920 18.52 -29.43 11.49
CA HIS A 920 18.86 -30.74 10.99
C HIS A 920 19.87 -31.43 11.92
N VAL A 921 19.81 -32.76 11.99
CA VAL A 921 20.81 -33.56 12.71
C VAL A 921 22.17 -33.38 12.04
N ARG A 922 23.20 -33.05 12.83
CA ARG A 922 24.58 -32.87 12.33
C ARG A 922 25.42 -34.14 12.50
N GLY A 923 26.31 -34.39 11.54
CA GLY A 923 27.29 -35.48 11.58
C GLY A 923 26.97 -36.63 10.62
N ALA A 924 28.01 -37.26 10.05
CA ALA A 924 27.89 -38.18 8.92
C ALA A 924 27.36 -39.60 9.24
N ASN A 925 27.01 -39.88 10.50
CA ASN A 925 26.86 -41.25 11.00
C ASN A 925 25.70 -41.44 12.00
N LYS A 926 24.55 -40.78 11.75
CA LYS A 926 23.32 -41.01 12.51
C LYS A 926 22.19 -41.51 11.61
N THR A 927 21.55 -42.59 12.06
CA THR A 927 20.32 -43.17 11.47
C THR A 927 19.05 -42.44 11.90
N ASP A 928 19.14 -41.56 12.90
CA ASP A 928 18.02 -40.75 13.37
C ASP A 928 17.82 -39.54 12.44
N THR A 929 16.58 -39.35 11.99
CA THR A 929 16.18 -38.31 11.02
C THR A 929 15.23 -37.27 11.64
N GLU A 930 15.04 -37.33 12.96
CA GLU A 930 14.09 -36.50 13.69
C GLU A 930 14.80 -35.59 14.70
N MET A 931 14.23 -34.41 14.92
CA MET A 931 14.62 -33.51 16.02
C MET A 931 13.38 -33.14 16.83
N LEU A 932 13.60 -32.74 18.08
CA LEU A 932 12.57 -32.18 18.93
C LEU A 932 12.82 -30.69 19.07
N ASN A 933 11.90 -29.85 18.59
CA ASN A 933 11.90 -28.43 18.95
C ASN A 933 11.52 -28.30 20.43
N ILE A 934 12.30 -27.50 21.16
CA ILE A 934 12.07 -27.18 22.55
C ILE A 934 11.92 -25.66 22.68
N GLY A 935 10.67 -25.21 22.81
CA GLY A 935 10.32 -23.79 22.95
C GLY A 935 10.57 -23.29 24.37
N VAL A 936 11.50 -22.34 24.51
CA VAL A 936 11.92 -21.75 25.79
C VAL A 936 11.51 -20.28 25.82
N TRP A 937 10.39 -19.98 26.51
CA TRP A 937 9.77 -18.65 26.51
C TRP A 937 9.46 -18.15 27.93
N GLY A 938 10.16 -17.08 28.36
CA GLY A 938 10.04 -16.58 29.74
C GLY A 938 10.93 -15.37 30.05
N TRP A 939 10.82 -14.83 31.27
CA TRP A 939 11.67 -13.73 31.74
C TRP A 939 13.13 -14.18 31.89
N GLY A 940 14.07 -13.40 31.36
CA GLY A 940 15.49 -13.60 31.60
C GLY A 940 16.05 -12.71 32.71
N PRO A 941 17.39 -12.70 32.90
CA PRO A 941 18.07 -11.79 33.81
C PRO A 941 17.68 -10.32 33.56
N LYS A 942 17.59 -9.54 34.64
CA LYS A 942 17.18 -8.13 34.55
C LYS A 942 18.25 -7.25 33.93
N ASP A 943 19.53 -7.53 34.20
CA ASP A 943 20.67 -6.82 33.62
C ASP A 943 20.92 -7.25 32.17
N LYS A 944 21.32 -6.30 31.32
CA LYS A 944 21.57 -6.55 29.88
C LYS A 944 22.77 -7.47 29.68
N ALA A 945 23.88 -7.26 30.39
CA ALA A 945 25.06 -8.09 30.24
C ALA A 945 24.80 -9.52 30.73
N ASP A 946 24.06 -9.68 31.82
CA ASP A 946 23.64 -10.99 32.33
C ASP A 946 22.71 -11.70 31.32
N PHE A 947 21.75 -11.00 30.73
CA PHE A 947 20.87 -11.54 29.69
C PHE A 947 21.67 -11.99 28.46
N VAL A 948 22.63 -11.19 28.00
CA VAL A 948 23.52 -11.57 26.88
C VAL A 948 24.38 -12.79 27.22
N ARG A 949 24.96 -12.87 28.44
CA ARG A 949 25.73 -14.05 28.88
C ARG A 949 24.86 -15.31 28.94
N ALA A 950 23.62 -15.21 29.43
CA ALA A 950 22.68 -16.32 29.46
C ALA A 950 22.29 -16.81 28.05
N ASN A 951 22.04 -15.88 27.10
CA ASN A 951 21.76 -16.25 25.71
C ASN A 951 22.98 -16.91 25.03
N ARG A 952 24.19 -16.40 25.24
CA ARG A 952 25.44 -17.00 24.75
C ARG A 952 25.68 -18.41 25.32
N ALA A 953 25.43 -18.60 26.62
CA ALA A 953 25.56 -19.90 27.27
C ALA A 953 24.55 -20.92 26.73
N LEU A 954 23.30 -20.50 26.52
CA LEU A 954 22.25 -21.32 25.90
C LEU A 954 22.64 -21.71 24.46
N GLU A 955 23.07 -20.75 23.65
CA GLU A 955 23.53 -20.98 22.26
C GLU A 955 24.73 -21.93 22.19
N ALA A 956 25.68 -21.85 23.14
CA ALA A 956 26.79 -22.78 23.27
C ALA A 956 26.33 -24.19 23.64
N LYS A 957 25.40 -24.35 24.60
CA LYS A 957 24.89 -25.67 25.01
C LYS A 957 24.04 -26.32 23.90
N VAL A 958 23.28 -25.54 23.14
CA VAL A 958 22.58 -26.03 21.94
C VAL A 958 23.58 -26.59 20.93
N ASN A 959 24.69 -25.89 20.69
CA ASN A 959 25.74 -26.34 19.77
C ASN A 959 26.44 -27.62 20.27
N GLU A 960 26.78 -27.68 21.57
CA GLU A 960 27.40 -28.83 22.25
C GLU A 960 26.56 -30.11 22.10
N LEU A 961 25.23 -29.98 22.21
CA LEU A 961 24.28 -31.09 22.10
C LEU A 961 23.89 -31.46 20.65
N GLY A 962 24.55 -30.87 19.64
CA GLY A 962 24.26 -31.09 18.22
C GLY A 962 22.94 -30.49 17.74
N GLY A 963 22.38 -29.53 18.50
CA GLY A 963 21.14 -28.83 18.19
C GLY A 963 21.33 -27.58 17.35
N MET A 964 20.21 -27.01 16.90
CA MET A 964 20.14 -25.84 16.02
C MET A 964 19.01 -24.89 16.42
N LYS A 965 19.30 -23.59 16.37
CA LYS A 965 18.39 -22.52 16.76
C LYS A 965 17.56 -21.98 15.59
N TRP A 966 16.29 -21.66 15.81
CA TRP A 966 15.47 -20.98 14.80
C TRP A 966 15.85 -19.50 14.62
N LEU A 967 15.86 -19.06 13.37
CA LEU A 967 16.43 -17.76 12.96
C LEU A 967 15.45 -16.58 13.02
N TYR A 968 14.31 -16.70 13.72
CA TYR A 968 13.38 -15.58 13.92
C TYR A 968 13.77 -14.69 15.12
N ALA A 969 14.52 -15.24 16.07
CA ALA A 969 14.90 -14.65 17.34
C ALA A 969 16.25 -13.90 17.30
N HIS A 970 16.56 -13.18 18.37
CA HIS A 970 17.88 -12.57 18.58
C HIS A 970 18.99 -13.63 18.55
N THR A 971 19.99 -13.44 17.70
CA THR A 971 21.14 -14.34 17.56
C THR A 971 22.40 -13.69 18.13
N TYR A 972 23.06 -14.36 19.07
CA TYR A 972 24.29 -13.90 19.73
C TYR A 972 25.53 -14.74 19.35
N TYR A 973 25.41 -15.71 18.43
CA TYR A 973 26.55 -16.39 17.80
C TYR A 973 27.50 -15.36 17.19
N SER A 974 28.81 -15.63 17.27
CA SER A 974 29.80 -14.97 16.42
C SER A 974 29.68 -15.51 14.99
N GLU A 975 30.25 -14.79 14.02
CA GLU A 975 30.14 -15.18 12.61
C GLU A 975 30.70 -16.59 12.31
N PRO A 976 31.86 -17.01 12.86
CA PRO A 976 32.35 -18.37 12.67
C PRO A 976 31.45 -19.44 13.29
N GLU A 977 31.01 -19.26 14.54
CA GLU A 977 30.11 -20.19 15.24
C GLU A 977 28.77 -20.34 14.49
N PHE A 978 28.27 -19.25 13.91
CA PHE A 978 27.06 -19.25 13.10
C PHE A 978 27.25 -20.09 11.83
N TRP A 979 28.29 -19.85 11.04
CA TRP A 979 28.46 -20.58 9.77
C TRP A 979 28.79 -22.05 9.99
N ASP A 980 29.59 -22.39 11.01
CA ASP A 980 29.79 -23.78 11.44
C ASP A 980 28.46 -24.44 11.81
N SER A 981 27.59 -23.72 12.51
CA SER A 981 26.27 -24.20 12.94
C SER A 981 25.27 -24.49 11.81
N PHE A 982 25.45 -23.94 10.62
CA PHE A 982 24.50 -24.06 9.49
C PHE A 982 25.15 -24.69 8.24
N GLY A 983 26.09 -25.62 8.43
CA GLY A 983 26.67 -26.42 7.33
C GLY A 983 27.74 -25.71 6.50
N GLY A 984 28.28 -24.60 7.00
CA GLY A 984 29.35 -23.83 6.37
C GLY A 984 28.87 -22.74 5.41
N ARG A 985 29.68 -21.68 5.27
CA ARG A 985 29.35 -20.51 4.43
C ARG A 985 29.41 -20.79 2.92
N ALA A 986 30.22 -21.76 2.49
CA ALA A 986 30.62 -21.89 1.09
C ALA A 986 29.45 -22.18 0.12
N ALA A 987 28.57 -23.13 0.47
CA ALA A 987 27.42 -23.49 -0.37
C ALA A 987 26.42 -22.33 -0.50
N TYR A 988 26.16 -21.64 0.61
CA TYR A 988 25.29 -20.46 0.65
C TYR A 988 25.85 -19.28 -0.15
N GLU A 989 27.16 -19.01 -0.07
CA GLU A 989 27.78 -17.93 -0.85
C GLU A 989 27.86 -18.29 -2.35
N ALA A 990 28.04 -19.57 -2.70
CA ALA A 990 27.94 -20.02 -4.10
C ALA A 990 26.56 -19.75 -4.70
N LEU A 991 25.46 -19.98 -3.94
CA LEU A 991 24.11 -19.59 -4.33
C LEU A 991 23.98 -18.07 -4.48
N ARG A 992 24.55 -17.29 -3.56
CA ARG A 992 24.54 -15.82 -3.65
C ARG A 992 25.27 -15.30 -4.89
N VAL A 993 26.38 -15.91 -5.28
CA VAL A 993 27.08 -15.57 -6.52
C VAL A 993 26.24 -15.98 -7.73
N LYS A 994 25.76 -17.22 -7.79
CA LYS A 994 24.93 -17.75 -8.90
C LYS A 994 23.69 -16.89 -9.16
N TYR A 995 23.03 -16.45 -8.09
CA TYR A 995 21.80 -15.65 -8.14
C TYR A 995 22.03 -14.16 -7.88
N ARG A 996 23.27 -13.65 -8.03
CA ARG A 996 23.61 -12.21 -8.01
C ARG A 996 23.22 -11.48 -6.70
N ALA A 997 23.04 -12.23 -5.61
CA ALA A 997 22.55 -11.79 -4.31
C ALA A 997 23.64 -11.31 -3.34
N THR A 998 24.88 -11.16 -3.81
CA THR A 998 26.02 -10.67 -3.01
C THR A 998 25.80 -9.25 -2.48
N SER A 999 25.01 -8.42 -3.17
CA SER A 999 24.59 -7.08 -2.74
C SER A 999 23.55 -7.07 -1.62
N LEU A 1000 22.84 -8.18 -1.39
CA LEU A 1000 21.90 -8.32 -0.27
C LEU A 1000 22.64 -8.71 1.01
N PRO A 1001 22.16 -8.30 2.21
CA PRO A 1001 22.72 -8.77 3.47
C PRO A 1001 22.74 -10.30 3.55
N SER A 1002 23.75 -10.89 4.21
CA SER A 1002 23.76 -12.33 4.49
C SER A 1002 22.67 -12.73 5.50
N VAL A 1003 22.43 -14.04 5.68
CA VAL A 1003 21.53 -14.52 6.76
C VAL A 1003 22.06 -14.03 8.11
N TYR A 1004 23.37 -14.20 8.37
CA TYR A 1004 24.02 -13.70 9.57
C TYR A 1004 23.79 -12.19 9.79
N ASP A 1005 23.92 -11.36 8.76
CA ASP A 1005 23.69 -9.89 8.85
C ASP A 1005 22.25 -9.47 9.18
N LYS A 1006 21.29 -10.36 8.95
CA LYS A 1006 19.87 -10.18 9.28
C LYS A 1006 19.50 -10.73 10.67
N VAL A 1007 20.18 -11.77 11.16
CA VAL A 1007 19.83 -12.43 12.43
C VAL A 1007 20.64 -11.90 13.62
N LYS A 1008 21.89 -11.45 13.40
CA LYS A 1008 22.80 -11.01 14.47
C LYS A 1008 22.30 -9.78 15.21
N VAL A 1009 22.41 -9.80 16.54
CA VAL A 1009 22.20 -8.62 17.37
C VAL A 1009 23.29 -7.58 17.08
N ARG A 1010 22.90 -6.31 16.99
CA ARG A 1010 23.82 -5.19 16.75
C ARG A 1010 23.92 -4.34 18.00
N ASP A 1011 25.13 -4.17 18.55
CA ASP A 1011 25.39 -3.19 19.60
C ASP A 1011 25.45 -1.76 19.03
N ASP A 1012 24.27 -1.23 18.69
CA ASP A 1012 24.09 0.18 18.31
C ASP A 1012 24.23 1.07 19.56
N ALA A 1013 25.45 1.31 20.03
CA ALA A 1013 25.76 2.19 21.17
C ALA A 1013 25.15 3.60 21.03
N ALA A 1014 25.03 4.10 19.80
CA ALA A 1014 24.41 5.38 19.47
C ALA A 1014 22.88 5.43 19.69
N ALA A 1015 22.18 4.28 19.66
CA ALA A 1015 20.73 4.24 19.86
C ALA A 1015 20.30 4.44 21.33
N ASN A 1016 21.25 4.32 22.27
CA ASN A 1016 21.03 4.47 23.70
C ASN A 1016 21.32 5.89 24.23
N GLN A 1017 21.73 6.84 23.38
CA GLN A 1017 21.97 8.21 23.80
C GLN A 1017 20.68 9.04 23.71
N GLY A 1018 20.19 9.50 24.87
CA GLY A 1018 19.03 10.40 24.99
C GLY A 1018 18.12 10.04 26.15
N TRP A 1019 17.19 10.94 26.48
CA TRP A 1019 16.25 10.77 27.60
C TRP A 1019 15.12 9.76 27.31
N LYS A 1020 14.78 9.53 26.03
CA LYS A 1020 13.64 8.68 25.64
C LYS A 1020 13.82 7.18 25.98
N PRO A 1021 14.98 6.53 25.72
CA PRO A 1021 15.22 5.15 26.18
C PRO A 1021 15.17 5.01 27.70
N PHE A 1022 15.75 5.97 28.44
CA PHE A 1022 15.71 6.01 29.89
C PHE A 1022 14.27 6.08 30.42
N VAL A 1023 13.45 7.01 29.92
CA VAL A 1023 12.03 7.13 30.32
C VAL A 1023 11.24 5.86 29.99
N LYS A 1024 11.52 5.17 28.87
CA LYS A 1024 10.89 3.87 28.57
C LYS A 1024 11.30 2.74 29.53
N SER A 1025 12.53 2.76 30.03
CA SER A 1025 13.03 1.75 30.98
C SER A 1025 12.41 1.86 32.38
N LEU A 1026 11.79 3.00 32.70
CA LEU A 1026 11.06 3.20 33.95
C LEU A 1026 9.73 2.45 33.91
N TRP A 1027 9.53 1.52 34.84
CA TRP A 1027 8.24 0.86 35.03
C TRP A 1027 7.20 1.85 35.59
N PRO A 1028 5.94 1.88 35.11
CA PRO A 1028 5.34 1.03 34.06
C PRO A 1028 5.33 1.68 32.66
N VAL A 1029 6.10 2.75 32.43
CA VAL A 1029 6.03 3.62 31.24
C VAL A 1029 6.28 2.86 29.94
N GLY A 1030 7.30 1.99 29.90
CA GLY A 1030 7.58 1.15 28.72
C GLY A 1030 6.40 0.26 28.34
N GLY A 1031 5.81 -0.43 29.30
CA GLY A 1031 4.61 -1.26 29.09
C GLY A 1031 3.40 -0.44 28.64
N LEU A 1032 3.12 0.71 29.27
CA LEU A 1032 1.99 1.57 28.88
C LEU A 1032 2.16 2.12 27.45
N TYR A 1033 3.40 2.49 27.07
CA TYR A 1033 3.72 2.85 25.69
C TYR A 1033 3.53 1.67 24.72
N GLY A 1034 3.87 0.45 25.16
CA GLY A 1034 3.62 -0.79 24.41
C GLY A 1034 2.12 -1.02 24.15
N ILE A 1035 1.29 -0.91 25.19
CA ILE A 1035 -0.18 -1.00 25.07
C ILE A 1035 -0.70 0.09 24.12
N TRP A 1036 -0.28 1.35 24.30
CA TRP A 1036 -0.71 2.46 23.44
C TRP A 1036 -0.35 2.21 21.96
N LYS A 1037 0.84 1.66 21.67
CA LYS A 1037 1.22 1.26 20.31
C LYS A 1037 0.41 0.07 19.76
N GLY A 1038 -0.02 -0.86 20.61
CA GLY A 1038 -0.98 -1.90 20.23
C GLY A 1038 -2.37 -1.34 19.90
N ILE A 1039 -2.89 -0.41 20.71
CA ILE A 1039 -4.17 0.27 20.41
C ILE A 1039 -4.07 1.03 19.08
N GLN A 1040 -2.95 1.72 18.84
CA GLN A 1040 -2.73 2.50 17.62
C GLN A 1040 -2.76 1.64 16.34
N SER A 1041 -2.30 0.39 16.37
CA SER A 1041 -2.30 -0.49 15.19
C SER A 1041 -3.68 -1.02 14.81
N LYS A 1042 -4.62 -1.04 15.77
CA LYS A 1042 -5.95 -1.67 15.63
C LYS A 1042 -5.90 -3.18 15.34
N ASP A 1043 -4.80 -3.87 15.64
CA ASP A 1043 -4.69 -5.33 15.46
C ASP A 1043 -5.79 -6.09 16.25
N TYR A 1044 -6.27 -5.53 17.37
CA TYR A 1044 -7.43 -6.05 18.12
C TYR A 1044 -8.73 -6.12 17.27
N MET A 1045 -8.87 -5.37 16.18
CA MET A 1045 -10.02 -5.51 15.28
C MET A 1045 -9.95 -6.78 14.43
N LEU A 1046 -8.75 -7.34 14.20
CA LEU A 1046 -8.55 -8.52 13.34
C LEU A 1046 -9.11 -9.81 13.98
N HIS A 1047 -8.88 -10.01 15.28
CA HIS A 1047 -9.47 -11.16 16.01
C HIS A 1047 -10.98 -10.96 16.24
N ARG A 1048 -11.44 -9.74 16.53
CA ARG A 1048 -12.88 -9.42 16.62
C ARG A 1048 -13.62 -9.76 15.33
N HIS A 1049 -13.00 -9.51 14.17
CA HIS A 1049 -13.55 -9.83 12.85
C HIS A 1049 -13.05 -11.17 12.29
N ALA A 1050 -12.40 -12.01 13.10
CA ALA A 1050 -12.05 -13.38 12.69
C ALA A 1050 -13.33 -14.18 12.43
N THR A 1051 -13.50 -14.57 11.17
CA THR A 1051 -14.63 -15.39 10.73
C THR A 1051 -14.36 -16.87 10.99
N TRP A 1052 -13.10 -17.28 11.11
CA TRP A 1052 -12.68 -18.67 11.39
C TRP A 1052 -13.12 -19.20 12.75
N ARG A 1053 -13.42 -18.32 13.72
CA ARG A 1053 -13.86 -18.69 15.08
C ARG A 1053 -15.17 -19.47 15.07
N TRP A 1054 -15.28 -20.45 15.96
CA TRP A 1054 -16.47 -21.27 16.11
C TRP A 1054 -17.68 -20.46 16.60
N ARG A 1055 -18.85 -20.71 16.01
CA ARG A 1055 -20.13 -20.13 16.43
C ARG A 1055 -21.23 -21.21 16.38
N PRO A 1056 -21.86 -21.57 17.51
CA PRO A 1056 -22.97 -22.52 17.54
C PRO A 1056 -24.10 -22.11 16.59
N GLY A 1057 -24.65 -23.04 15.80
CA GLY A 1057 -25.80 -22.80 14.92
C GLY A 1057 -25.52 -21.94 13.67
N SER A 1058 -24.26 -21.66 13.35
CA SER A 1058 -23.90 -20.93 12.12
C SER A 1058 -23.83 -21.85 10.90
N ASP A 1059 -23.99 -21.32 9.68
CA ASP A 1059 -23.92 -22.16 8.45
C ASP A 1059 -22.57 -22.87 8.25
N LYS A 1060 -21.52 -22.49 8.99
CA LYS A 1060 -20.26 -23.24 9.07
C LYS A 1060 -20.39 -24.63 9.70
N GLU A 1061 -21.48 -24.89 10.41
CA GLU A 1061 -21.89 -26.21 10.89
C GLU A 1061 -22.49 -27.09 9.78
N LYS A 1062 -22.76 -26.51 8.60
CA LYS A 1062 -23.37 -27.16 7.42
C LYS A 1062 -22.49 -27.18 6.17
N THR A 1063 -21.50 -26.29 6.06
CA THR A 1063 -20.63 -26.14 4.87
C THR A 1063 -19.21 -26.69 5.08
N ALA A 1064 -19.08 -27.74 5.90
CA ALA A 1064 -17.84 -28.49 6.15
C ALA A 1064 -18.19 -29.98 6.24
#